data_AF-A0A1X7T2U2-F1
#
_entry.id   AF-A0A1X7T2U2-F1
#
_cell.length_a   1.000
_cell.length_b   1.000
_cell.length_c   1.000
_cell.angle_alpha   90.00
_cell.angle_beta   90.00
_cell.angle_gamma   90.00
#
_symmetry.space_group_name_H-M   'P 1'
#
loop_
_entity.id
_entity.type
_entity.pdbx_description
1 polymer ?
#
loop_
_entity_poly.entity_id
_entity_poly.type
_entity_poly.pdbx_seq_one_letter_code
_entity_poly.pdbx_strand_id
1 'polypeptide(L)'
;MLLGSAGTGKTSLKRSLMEEPFNPHTTSTIVSDVSSVRPFGHKWQTKRGNKWREATEEDEIEELAHLFKSIPCAPSHHAPESSLYHALDLVETSAKALDLTTKMHINKLLKEVYVHKTIESLDQPFLHIWDCGGQPVFLEILPAFLTPRTMFLLLFDASMDFRERWQSRQNTPDGEVLFGEIVNESTSDLMAKWMSTIHSHLVKHNKDDSTSPSLYCIGTRGDKLSKEEKEEIRKQIQSLYEEKEFSDLIEDVLIVDNKTSGKGENEDPSITELRQSINDFINTLAVPTPVNWVLFRKVLQELKQNVISVSDAIAIGVACKIKANDVAEVLKFYHELGVILYYPQIEGLRNEVILSPKWFIDTIGEVFPLETGQGRGKGWSALRNKGILVQTFYKKVWKSSGIGPEKIIKFLVHFQLAAQVQTELYDGSIKQYFLPAVLPGYTGDPNEVRPGCKLRASPVHITFSTGYVPPGFFTRLATAVASSANVKLNIDKDYAAPDIHSKCIYRNRVCFFYSRPSDDFVLTNVNEAIQVDVLRYLPESSHPVPFKAVCQGILKILDECCQKVEETLHHDHYADRSSRKVQYVCQCSPSSDVHYIQDIDAEKTSSDPVYCKMERCPRRLTDQESVWFNEMSQEKQLQEIPPLEEIIIKDDYKSTSQKIDSTTNYSATQISESNDDDQHKGILTIKNLVDIIRVLEKGYFQNKKWFDLGLYLGLIHTDLKTIEDNYPRDAKRCLRECLALWLTDDIEATWDKLAIAAGEVGETSVADYISEI
;
A
#
# COMPACT_ATOMS: atom_id res chain seq x y z
N MET A 1 12.01 -7.13 -11.11
CA MET A 1 11.10 -6.14 -10.49
C MET A 1 11.90 -5.21 -9.59
N LEU A 2 11.69 -3.89 -9.68
CA LEU A 2 12.35 -2.88 -8.86
C LEU A 2 11.45 -2.50 -7.68
N LEU A 3 11.91 -2.70 -6.45
CA LEU A 3 11.18 -2.49 -5.21
C LEU A 3 11.89 -1.45 -4.33
N GLY A 4 11.15 -0.86 -3.37
CA GLY A 4 11.69 0.11 -2.40
C GLY A 4 10.86 1.39 -2.32
N SER A 5 11.10 2.21 -1.31
CA SER A 5 10.35 3.44 -1.04
C SER A 5 10.48 4.50 -2.15
N ALA A 6 9.53 5.43 -2.23
CA ALA A 6 9.51 6.45 -3.28
C ALA A 6 10.72 7.40 -3.17
N GLY A 7 11.39 7.67 -4.30
CA GLY A 7 12.56 8.55 -4.34
C GLY A 7 13.92 7.87 -4.11
N THR A 8 13.96 6.54 -3.95
CA THR A 8 15.20 5.74 -3.81
C THR A 8 15.96 5.51 -5.12
N GLY A 9 15.54 6.11 -6.24
CA GLY A 9 16.27 6.01 -7.50
C GLY A 9 15.95 4.81 -8.40
N LYS A 10 14.82 4.11 -8.20
CA LYS A 10 14.39 2.99 -9.07
C LYS A 10 14.42 3.29 -10.56
N THR A 11 13.74 4.37 -10.97
CA THR A 11 13.72 4.79 -12.38
C THR A 11 15.12 5.20 -12.87
N SER A 12 15.97 5.77 -12.01
CA SER A 12 17.36 6.07 -12.35
C SER A 12 18.19 4.81 -12.53
N LEU A 13 17.96 3.77 -11.72
CA LEU A 13 18.64 2.48 -11.87
C LEU A 13 18.18 1.77 -13.14
N LYS A 14 16.88 1.79 -13.47
CA LYS A 14 16.35 1.30 -14.76
C LYS A 14 17.12 1.92 -15.94
N ARG A 15 17.32 3.24 -15.92
CA ARG A 15 18.12 3.96 -16.92
C ARG A 15 19.58 3.51 -16.94
N SER A 16 20.18 3.28 -15.77
CA SER A 16 21.55 2.76 -15.65
C SER A 16 21.73 1.37 -16.23
N LEU A 17 20.78 0.48 -16.05
CA LEU A 17 20.79 -0.83 -16.70
C LEU A 17 20.77 -0.73 -18.23
N MET A 18 20.19 0.35 -18.78
CA MET A 18 20.14 0.65 -20.21
C MET A 18 21.33 1.50 -20.71
N GLU A 19 22.34 1.74 -19.87
CA GLU A 19 23.47 2.65 -20.15
C GLU A 19 23.03 4.06 -20.58
N GLU A 20 21.87 4.52 -20.11
CA GLU A 20 21.40 5.87 -20.38
C GLU A 20 22.06 6.88 -19.43
N PRO A 21 22.37 8.09 -19.89
CA PRO A 21 22.88 9.14 -19.01
C PRO A 21 21.92 9.44 -17.86
N PHE A 22 22.51 9.73 -16.70
CA PHE A 22 21.78 10.20 -15.52
C PHE A 22 20.94 11.44 -15.87
N ASN A 23 19.66 11.40 -15.49
CA ASN A 23 18.75 12.53 -15.65
C ASN A 23 18.24 13.00 -14.27
N PRO A 24 18.67 14.18 -13.78
CA PRO A 24 18.23 14.71 -12.49
C PRO A 24 16.74 15.11 -12.46
N HIS A 25 16.12 15.29 -13.63
CA HIS A 25 14.72 15.68 -13.79
C HIS A 25 13.80 14.49 -14.07
N THR A 26 14.24 13.27 -13.75
CA THR A 26 13.42 12.07 -13.92
C THR A 26 12.21 12.16 -12.98
N THR A 27 11.01 12.06 -13.57
CA THR A 27 9.75 12.04 -12.83
C THR A 27 9.61 10.75 -12.04
N SER A 28 8.94 10.83 -10.88
CA SER A 28 8.73 9.64 -10.05
C SER A 28 7.61 8.76 -10.61
N THR A 29 7.84 7.45 -10.60
CA THR A 29 6.81 6.46 -10.91
C THR A 29 5.69 6.52 -9.87
N ILE A 30 4.49 6.94 -10.29
CA ILE A 30 3.35 7.14 -9.38
C ILE A 30 2.73 5.81 -8.98
N VAL A 31 2.56 4.88 -9.93
CA VAL A 31 1.81 3.63 -9.73
C VAL A 31 2.68 2.45 -10.17
N SER A 32 2.90 2.31 -11.47
CA SER A 32 3.88 1.38 -12.04
C SER A 32 4.31 1.81 -13.43
N ASP A 33 5.51 1.45 -13.81
CA ASP A 33 5.96 1.44 -15.19
C ASP A 33 6.45 0.03 -15.55
N VAL A 34 5.98 -0.49 -16.68
CA VAL A 34 6.30 -1.85 -17.15
C VAL A 34 6.87 -1.71 -18.54
N SER A 35 8.15 -2.04 -18.68
CA SER A 35 8.90 -1.94 -19.93
C SER A 35 9.43 -3.30 -20.37
N SER A 36 9.33 -3.59 -21.66
CA SER A 36 9.94 -4.77 -22.27
C SER A 36 11.34 -4.41 -22.76
N VAL A 37 12.36 -5.08 -22.22
CA VAL A 37 13.78 -4.76 -22.44
C VAL A 37 14.51 -5.99 -22.98
N ARG A 38 15.46 -5.75 -23.88
CA ARG A 38 16.36 -6.79 -24.41
C ARG A 38 17.82 -6.40 -24.19
N PRO A 39 18.70 -7.36 -23.84
CA PRO A 39 20.14 -7.14 -23.85
C PRO A 39 20.68 -7.23 -25.29
N PHE A 40 21.43 -6.22 -25.74
CA PHE A 40 22.15 -6.24 -27.02
C PHE A 40 23.68 -6.26 -26.76
N GLY A 41 24.40 -7.29 -27.26
CA GLY A 41 25.85 -7.53 -27.05
C GLY A 41 26.19 -8.12 -25.65
N HIS A 42 27.20 -8.97 -25.37
CA HIS A 42 28.28 -9.65 -26.09
C HIS A 42 28.03 -11.19 -26.05
N LYS A 43 28.42 -11.93 -27.10
CA LYS A 43 28.15 -13.36 -27.48
C LYS A 43 27.03 -13.60 -28.50
N TRP A 44 26.23 -12.60 -28.85
CA TRP A 44 25.14 -12.75 -29.85
C TRP A 44 25.22 -11.73 -31.03
N GLN A 45 26.44 -11.25 -31.29
CA GLN A 45 26.93 -10.49 -32.47
C GLN A 45 26.04 -9.39 -33.09
N THR A 46 26.19 -8.16 -32.59
CA THR A 46 26.36 -6.97 -33.46
C THR A 46 27.52 -6.12 -32.93
N LYS A 47 28.38 -5.59 -33.81
CA LYS A 47 29.58 -4.80 -33.45
C LYS A 47 29.27 -3.38 -32.92
N ARG A 48 28.12 -3.16 -32.26
CA ARG A 48 27.75 -1.85 -31.69
C ARG A 48 27.14 -1.99 -30.29
N GLY A 49 28.01 -2.02 -29.29
CA GLY A 49 27.69 -1.76 -27.88
C GLY A 49 27.14 -2.94 -27.07
N ASN A 50 27.50 -3.00 -25.78
CA ASN A 50 26.96 -3.89 -24.76
C ASN A 50 25.77 -3.21 -24.05
N LYS A 51 24.70 -2.91 -24.79
CA LYS A 51 23.64 -2.02 -24.30
C LYS A 51 22.32 -2.73 -24.19
N TRP A 52 21.67 -2.62 -23.04
CA TRP A 52 20.25 -2.95 -22.96
C TRP A 52 19.45 -1.78 -23.53
N ARG A 53 18.37 -2.08 -24.26
CA ARG A 53 17.40 -1.06 -24.67
C ARG A 53 16.01 -1.65 -24.69
N GLU A 54 15.01 -0.78 -24.65
CA GLU A 54 13.62 -1.17 -24.88
C GLU A 54 13.48 -1.82 -26.26
N ALA A 55 12.73 -2.92 -26.31
CA ALA A 55 12.50 -3.65 -27.56
C ALA A 55 11.57 -2.86 -28.49
N THR A 56 11.94 -2.70 -29.76
CA THR A 56 11.08 -2.06 -30.77
C THR A 56 10.23 -3.07 -31.54
N GLU A 57 9.18 -2.60 -32.22
CA GLU A 57 8.33 -3.45 -33.08
C GLU A 57 9.20 -4.18 -34.14
N GLU A 58 10.22 -3.51 -34.67
CA GLU A 58 11.17 -4.09 -35.63
C GLU A 58 12.03 -5.20 -35.02
N ASP A 59 12.55 -5.02 -33.79
CA ASP A 59 13.36 -6.05 -33.10
C ASP A 59 12.53 -7.34 -32.91
N GLU A 60 11.23 -7.18 -32.64
CA GLU A 60 10.29 -8.27 -32.44
C GLU A 60 9.91 -9.00 -33.75
N ILE A 61 9.78 -8.26 -34.85
CA ILE A 61 9.55 -8.80 -36.19
C ILE A 61 10.78 -9.57 -36.67
N GLU A 62 11.98 -9.05 -36.42
CA GLU A 62 13.24 -9.68 -36.81
C GLU A 62 13.44 -11.03 -36.10
N GLU A 63 13.16 -11.10 -34.79
CA GLU A 63 13.19 -12.35 -34.01
C GLU A 63 12.24 -13.40 -34.60
N LEU A 64 10.99 -13.03 -34.88
CA LEU A 64 10.02 -13.95 -35.49
C LEU A 64 10.48 -14.47 -36.86
N ALA A 65 11.04 -13.58 -37.70
CA ALA A 65 11.57 -13.97 -39.01
C ALA A 65 12.72 -14.97 -38.89
N HIS A 66 13.57 -14.81 -37.87
CA HIS A 66 14.63 -15.75 -37.58
C HIS A 66 14.08 -17.10 -37.09
N LEU A 67 13.17 -17.09 -36.10
CA LEU A 67 12.57 -18.30 -35.53
C LEU A 67 11.84 -19.15 -36.59
N PHE A 68 11.17 -18.53 -37.57
CA PHE A 68 10.52 -19.29 -38.65
C PHE A 68 11.49 -19.93 -39.65
N LYS A 69 12.69 -19.35 -39.83
CA LYS A 69 13.73 -19.92 -40.68
C LYS A 69 14.42 -21.13 -40.04
N SER A 70 14.52 -21.16 -38.70
CA SER A 70 15.19 -22.25 -37.98
C SER A 70 14.35 -23.52 -37.84
N ILE A 71 13.06 -23.50 -38.21
CA ILE A 71 12.17 -24.68 -38.20
C ILE A 71 12.57 -25.65 -39.32
N PRO A 72 12.98 -26.90 -39.01
CA PRO A 72 13.35 -27.88 -40.02
C PRO A 72 12.13 -28.26 -40.89
N CYS A 73 12.23 -28.07 -42.21
CA CYS A 73 11.23 -28.61 -43.15
C CYS A 73 11.36 -30.13 -43.24
N ALA A 74 10.22 -30.84 -43.27
CA ALA A 74 10.17 -32.20 -43.76
C ALA A 74 10.66 -32.22 -45.24
N PRO A 75 11.38 -33.26 -45.68
CA PRO A 75 11.98 -33.28 -47.01
C PRO A 75 10.88 -33.37 -48.09
N SER A 76 10.49 -32.21 -48.62
CA SER A 76 9.76 -32.12 -49.87
C SER A 76 10.60 -31.30 -50.85
N HIS A 77 10.54 -31.66 -52.13
CA HIS A 77 11.51 -31.28 -53.16
C HIS A 77 11.50 -29.80 -53.61
N HIS A 78 11.00 -28.87 -52.80
CA HIS A 78 10.99 -27.43 -53.13
C HIS A 78 11.48 -26.56 -51.96
N ALA A 79 12.55 -25.81 -52.26
CA ALA A 79 13.15 -24.61 -51.65
C ALA A 79 12.94 -24.25 -50.15
N PRO A 80 13.93 -23.60 -49.49
CA PRO A 80 13.85 -23.09 -48.12
C PRO A 80 12.77 -22.01 -47.87
N GLU A 81 12.06 -21.56 -48.92
CA GLU A 81 10.89 -20.68 -48.82
C GLU A 81 9.64 -21.41 -48.25
N SER A 82 9.64 -22.75 -48.17
CA SER A 82 8.49 -23.60 -47.81
C SER A 82 7.91 -23.44 -46.38
N SER A 83 8.70 -23.06 -45.36
CA SER A 83 8.22 -23.06 -43.96
C SER A 83 7.25 -21.91 -43.62
N LEU A 84 7.53 -20.71 -44.13
CA LEU A 84 6.67 -19.52 -43.99
C LEU A 84 5.37 -19.70 -44.78
N TYR A 85 5.42 -20.26 -45.99
CA TYR A 85 4.22 -20.57 -46.78
C TYR A 85 3.35 -21.61 -46.08
N HIS A 86 3.93 -22.66 -45.49
CA HIS A 86 3.14 -23.61 -44.69
C HIS A 86 2.50 -22.96 -43.46
N ALA A 87 3.19 -22.08 -42.73
CA ALA A 87 2.62 -21.37 -41.58
C ALA A 87 1.48 -20.42 -41.99
N LEU A 88 1.65 -19.68 -43.09
CA LEU A 88 0.65 -18.78 -43.69
C LEU A 88 -0.61 -19.54 -44.18
N ASP A 89 -0.41 -20.61 -44.94
CA ASP A 89 -1.50 -21.41 -45.56
C ASP A 89 -2.29 -22.22 -44.51
N LEU A 90 -1.61 -22.61 -43.43
CA LEU A 90 -2.23 -23.24 -42.27
C LEU A 90 -3.06 -22.26 -41.42
N VAL A 91 -2.65 -21.01 -41.25
CA VAL A 91 -3.42 -19.98 -40.53
C VAL A 91 -4.72 -19.69 -41.30
N GLU A 92 -4.66 -19.54 -42.62
CA GLU A 92 -5.83 -19.30 -43.49
C GLU A 92 -6.88 -20.42 -43.38
N THR A 93 -6.47 -21.67 -43.26
CA THR A 93 -7.39 -22.82 -43.14
C THR A 93 -8.03 -22.98 -41.76
N SER A 94 -7.36 -22.59 -40.67
CA SER A 94 -7.94 -22.59 -39.31
C SER A 94 -8.82 -21.38 -38.99
N ALA A 95 -8.74 -20.31 -39.79
CA ALA A 95 -9.32 -19.01 -39.47
C ALA A 95 -10.81 -18.82 -39.83
N LYS A 96 -11.58 -19.86 -40.15
CA LYS A 96 -13.01 -19.70 -40.51
C LYS A 96 -13.88 -19.06 -39.41
N ALA A 97 -13.41 -19.04 -38.15
CA ALA A 97 -14.14 -18.50 -36.99
C ALA A 97 -13.57 -17.18 -36.40
N LEU A 98 -12.48 -16.60 -36.94
CA LEU A 98 -11.90 -15.36 -36.40
C LEU A 98 -12.60 -14.09 -36.93
N ASP A 99 -12.67 -13.07 -36.06
CA ASP A 99 -12.88 -11.65 -36.41
C ASP A 99 -11.92 -11.22 -37.54
N LEU A 100 -12.46 -10.46 -38.50
CA LEU A 100 -11.73 -9.90 -39.65
C LEU A 100 -10.51 -9.08 -39.20
N THR A 101 -10.62 -8.37 -38.09
CA THR A 101 -9.59 -7.49 -37.53
C THR A 101 -8.39 -8.29 -37.03
N THR A 102 -8.61 -9.38 -36.28
CA THR A 102 -7.52 -10.25 -35.82
C THR A 102 -6.82 -10.95 -36.99
N LYS A 103 -7.56 -11.36 -38.02
CA LYS A 103 -6.99 -11.91 -39.27
C LYS A 103 -6.08 -10.88 -39.95
N MET A 104 -6.52 -9.62 -40.02
CA MET A 104 -5.71 -8.55 -40.60
C MET A 104 -4.41 -8.34 -39.82
N HIS A 105 -4.42 -8.37 -38.48
CA HIS A 105 -3.21 -8.24 -37.67
C HIS A 105 -2.24 -9.40 -37.87
N ILE A 106 -2.72 -10.65 -37.85
CA ILE A 106 -1.87 -11.83 -38.09
C ILE A 106 -1.26 -11.77 -39.50
N ASN A 107 -2.07 -11.45 -40.52
CA ASN A 107 -1.59 -11.35 -41.90
C ASN A 107 -0.62 -10.18 -42.11
N LYS A 108 -0.82 -9.05 -41.40
CA LYS A 108 0.11 -7.92 -41.40
C LYS A 108 1.46 -8.36 -40.84
N LEU A 109 1.48 -8.93 -39.62
CA LEU A 109 2.68 -9.45 -38.96
C LEU A 109 3.44 -10.43 -39.86
N LEU A 110 2.75 -11.44 -40.41
CA LEU A 110 3.40 -12.46 -41.24
C LEU A 110 3.96 -11.87 -42.55
N LYS A 111 3.31 -10.84 -43.13
CA LYS A 111 3.85 -10.12 -44.29
C LYS A 111 5.11 -9.32 -43.93
N GLU A 112 5.12 -8.64 -42.79
CA GLU A 112 6.28 -7.86 -42.34
C GLU A 112 7.48 -8.75 -42.03
N VAL A 113 7.22 -9.89 -41.40
CA VAL A 113 8.20 -10.97 -41.16
C VAL A 113 8.77 -11.51 -42.48
N TYR A 114 7.93 -11.69 -43.51
CA TYR A 114 8.37 -12.19 -44.82
C TYR A 114 9.31 -11.21 -45.56
N VAL A 115 9.08 -9.90 -45.41
CA VAL A 115 9.89 -8.87 -46.06
C VAL A 115 11.29 -8.77 -45.43
N HIS A 116 11.44 -9.18 -44.17
CA HIS A 116 12.72 -9.13 -43.46
C HIS A 116 13.69 -10.25 -43.89
N LYS A 117 14.69 -9.88 -44.70
CA LYS A 117 15.85 -10.73 -45.01
C LYS A 117 16.87 -10.63 -43.88
N THR A 118 16.77 -11.50 -42.88
CA THR A 118 17.73 -11.54 -41.76
C THR A 118 19.15 -11.92 -42.19
N ILE A 119 20.12 -11.17 -41.67
CA ILE A 119 21.56 -11.47 -41.61
C ILE A 119 21.83 -11.76 -40.13
N GLU A 120 22.08 -13.03 -39.79
CA GLU A 120 22.52 -13.54 -38.47
C GLU A 120 21.98 -12.78 -37.24
N SER A 121 20.89 -13.29 -36.66
CA SER A 121 20.40 -12.91 -35.33
C SER A 121 20.27 -14.18 -34.50
N LEU A 122 20.68 -14.17 -33.24
CA LEU A 122 20.53 -15.30 -32.33
C LEU A 122 19.44 -15.02 -31.30
N ASP A 123 18.88 -16.09 -30.74
CA ASP A 123 17.82 -16.06 -29.74
C ASP A 123 18.19 -15.13 -28.57
N GLN A 124 17.47 -14.00 -28.45
CA GLN A 124 17.69 -13.03 -27.39
C GLN A 124 16.71 -13.25 -26.25
N PRO A 125 17.18 -13.23 -24.99
CA PRO A 125 16.28 -13.32 -23.86
C PRO A 125 15.41 -12.05 -23.78
N PHE A 126 14.14 -12.27 -23.42
CA PHE A 126 13.15 -11.22 -23.30
C PHE A 126 12.86 -10.94 -21.83
N LEU A 127 13.10 -9.70 -21.38
CA LEU A 127 12.95 -9.30 -19.99
C LEU A 127 11.82 -8.27 -19.83
N HIS A 128 11.02 -8.41 -18.77
CA HIS A 128 10.10 -7.37 -18.32
C HIS A 128 10.63 -6.68 -17.07
N ILE A 129 10.93 -5.39 -17.18
CA ILE A 129 11.28 -4.56 -16.03
C ILE A 129 10.01 -3.90 -15.51
N TRP A 130 9.64 -4.29 -14.29
CA TRP A 130 8.59 -3.65 -13.50
C TRP A 130 9.22 -2.63 -12.57
N ASP A 131 9.12 -1.33 -12.91
CA ASP A 131 9.45 -0.22 -12.02
C ASP A 131 8.20 0.11 -11.18
N CYS A 132 8.23 -0.29 -9.91
CA CYS A 132 7.04 -0.20 -9.05
C CYS A 132 6.99 1.13 -8.31
N GLY A 133 5.81 1.70 -8.15
CA GLY A 133 5.60 2.85 -7.26
C GLY A 133 6.04 2.53 -5.84
N GLY A 134 6.83 3.43 -5.24
CA GLY A 134 7.37 3.25 -3.89
C GLY A 134 6.52 3.87 -2.78
N GLN A 135 5.29 4.22 -3.07
CA GLN A 135 4.42 4.93 -2.13
C GLN A 135 3.72 3.93 -1.21
N PRO A 136 3.41 4.32 0.04
CA PRO A 136 2.92 3.37 1.04
C PRO A 136 1.72 2.56 0.55
N VAL A 137 0.77 3.21 -0.11
CA VAL A 137 -0.44 2.59 -0.66
C VAL A 137 -0.12 1.51 -1.69
N PHE A 138 0.86 1.73 -2.57
CA PHE A 138 1.23 0.77 -3.61
C PHE A 138 1.99 -0.41 -3.04
N LEU A 139 2.88 -0.17 -2.06
CA LEU A 139 3.62 -1.24 -1.38
C LEU A 139 2.67 -2.27 -0.73
N GLU A 140 1.48 -1.85 -0.26
CA GLU A 140 0.45 -2.76 0.26
C GLU A 140 -0.16 -3.67 -0.83
N ILE A 141 -0.22 -3.21 -2.09
CA ILE A 141 -0.93 -3.90 -3.18
C ILE A 141 -0.02 -4.82 -3.98
N LEU A 142 1.25 -4.42 -4.15
CA LEU A 142 2.27 -5.14 -4.92
C LEU A 142 2.36 -6.65 -4.67
N PRO A 143 2.14 -7.19 -3.45
CA PRO A 143 2.12 -8.64 -3.23
C PRO A 143 1.17 -9.42 -4.15
N ALA A 144 0.09 -8.80 -4.63
CA ALA A 144 -0.87 -9.44 -5.55
C ALA A 144 -0.33 -9.66 -6.98
N PHE A 145 0.84 -9.11 -7.31
CA PHE A 145 1.46 -9.18 -8.64
C PHE A 145 2.81 -9.91 -8.64
N LEU A 146 3.22 -10.47 -7.49
CA LEU A 146 4.50 -11.18 -7.39
C LEU A 146 4.42 -12.54 -8.07
N THR A 147 5.46 -12.90 -8.81
CA THR A 147 5.58 -14.20 -9.47
C THR A 147 6.95 -14.82 -9.19
N PRO A 148 7.06 -16.17 -9.14
CA PRO A 148 8.28 -16.86 -8.71
C PRO A 148 9.47 -16.71 -9.67
N ARG A 149 9.21 -16.56 -10.98
CA ARG A 149 10.26 -16.38 -12.03
C ARG A 149 10.74 -14.94 -12.13
N THR A 150 11.12 -14.34 -11.01
CA THR A 150 11.47 -12.91 -10.93
C THR A 150 12.78 -12.70 -10.18
N MET A 151 13.66 -11.88 -10.75
CA MET A 151 14.72 -11.22 -9.99
C MET A 151 14.18 -9.92 -9.40
N PHE A 152 14.38 -9.76 -8.10
CA PHE A 152 13.99 -8.59 -7.33
C PHE A 152 15.22 -7.72 -7.06
N LEU A 153 15.12 -6.43 -7.38
CA LEU A 153 16.11 -5.43 -6.97
C LEU A 153 15.44 -4.56 -5.91
N LEU A 154 15.88 -4.66 -4.66
CA LEU A 154 15.34 -3.93 -3.52
C LEU A 154 16.21 -2.70 -3.26
N LEU A 155 15.69 -1.53 -3.59
CA LEU A 155 16.43 -0.27 -3.58
C LEU A 155 16.22 0.52 -2.28
N PHE A 156 17.31 1.12 -1.81
CA PHE A 156 17.32 2.11 -0.73
C PHE A 156 18.24 3.29 -1.08
N ASP A 157 18.10 4.40 -0.34
CA ASP A 157 19.02 5.54 -0.44
C ASP A 157 20.18 5.30 0.53
N ALA A 158 21.36 4.96 0.02
CA ALA A 158 22.52 4.65 0.86
C ALA A 158 23.10 5.90 1.54
N SER A 159 22.71 7.11 1.13
CA SER A 159 23.15 8.36 1.75
C SER A 159 22.35 8.76 2.99
N MET A 160 21.34 7.98 3.37
CA MET A 160 20.47 8.22 4.52
C MET A 160 20.66 7.10 5.56
N ASP A 161 20.38 7.41 6.83
CA ASP A 161 20.32 6.37 7.87
C ASP A 161 19.08 5.49 7.63
N PHE A 162 19.29 4.19 7.40
CA PHE A 162 18.18 3.27 7.13
C PHE A 162 17.34 2.95 8.38
N ARG A 163 17.82 3.29 9.58
CA ARG A 163 17.06 3.17 10.83
C ARG A 163 16.04 4.30 10.98
N GLU A 164 16.18 5.38 10.21
CA GLU A 164 15.21 6.45 10.20
C GLU A 164 13.92 6.06 9.45
N ARG A 165 12.83 6.70 9.88
CA ARG A 165 11.52 6.59 9.25
C ARG A 165 11.57 7.18 7.86
N TRP A 166 11.05 6.44 6.88
CA TRP A 166 11.09 6.89 5.50
C TRP A 166 9.90 7.77 5.14
N GLN A 167 10.13 8.72 4.24
CA GLN A 167 9.12 9.62 3.68
C GLN A 167 9.06 9.45 2.17
N SER A 168 7.86 9.31 1.62
CA SER A 168 7.68 9.23 0.17
C SER A 168 8.10 10.54 -0.49
N ARG A 169 9.09 10.50 -1.40
CA ARG A 169 9.50 11.65 -2.20
C ARG A 169 9.11 11.47 -3.67
N GLN A 170 8.49 12.49 -4.26
CA GLN A 170 8.07 12.48 -5.66
C GLN A 170 8.57 13.69 -6.41
N ASN A 171 9.25 13.45 -7.54
CA ASN A 171 9.60 14.49 -8.49
C ASN A 171 8.48 14.62 -9.53
N THR A 172 7.94 15.81 -9.69
CA THR A 172 6.87 16.12 -10.63
C THR A 172 7.43 16.57 -12.00
N PRO A 173 6.63 16.55 -13.09
CA PRO A 173 7.10 16.93 -14.43
C PRO A 173 7.58 18.37 -14.57
N ASP A 174 7.07 19.27 -13.73
CA ASP A 174 7.46 20.69 -13.62
C ASP A 174 8.72 20.91 -12.76
N GLY A 175 9.30 19.84 -12.21
CA GLY A 175 10.54 19.88 -11.43
C GLY A 175 10.37 20.18 -9.95
N GLU A 176 9.13 20.24 -9.46
CA GLU A 176 8.84 20.32 -8.03
C GLU A 176 9.06 18.95 -7.33
N VAL A 177 9.26 19.00 -6.01
CA VAL A 177 9.40 17.80 -5.19
C VAL A 177 8.28 17.78 -4.16
N LEU A 178 7.37 16.82 -4.30
CA LEU A 178 6.30 16.57 -3.34
C LEU A 178 6.74 15.54 -2.30
N PHE A 179 6.49 15.86 -1.05
CA PHE A 179 6.73 14.96 0.08
C PHE A 179 5.40 14.39 0.57
N GLY A 180 5.34 13.07 0.69
CA GLY A 180 4.23 12.36 1.31
C GLY A 180 4.34 12.34 2.83
N GLU A 181 3.53 11.50 3.47
CA GLU A 181 3.62 11.28 4.91
C GLU A 181 4.92 10.56 5.31
N ILE A 182 5.36 10.81 6.54
CA ILE A 182 6.44 10.06 7.19
C ILE A 182 5.83 8.78 7.77
N VAL A 183 6.19 7.63 7.22
CA VAL A 183 5.60 6.33 7.61
C VAL A 183 6.15 5.90 8.97
N ASN A 184 5.36 5.18 9.77
CA ASN A 184 5.79 4.62 11.07
C ASN A 184 6.64 3.35 10.93
N GLU A 185 7.62 3.39 10.02
CA GLU A 185 8.44 2.27 9.61
C GLU A 185 9.81 2.80 9.16
N SER A 186 10.90 2.16 9.58
CA SER A 186 12.24 2.50 9.11
C SER A 186 12.52 1.92 7.71
N THR A 187 13.56 2.42 7.04
CA THR A 187 13.98 1.82 5.76
C THR A 187 14.43 0.37 5.95
N SER A 188 15.13 0.04 7.04
CA SER A 188 15.50 -1.34 7.37
C SER A 188 14.28 -2.24 7.58
N ASP A 189 13.25 -1.76 8.27
CA ASP A 189 12.03 -2.54 8.49
C ASP A 189 11.35 -2.86 7.17
N LEU A 190 11.22 -1.84 6.30
CA LEU A 190 10.65 -2.03 4.96
C LEU A 190 11.45 -3.06 4.17
N MET A 191 12.78 -2.96 4.18
CA MET A 191 13.65 -3.90 3.46
C MET A 191 13.50 -5.33 3.98
N ALA A 192 13.58 -5.52 5.29
CA ALA A 192 13.46 -6.84 5.92
C ALA A 192 12.07 -7.45 5.69
N LYS A 193 11.00 -6.63 5.73
CA LYS A 193 9.64 -7.06 5.37
C LYS A 193 9.54 -7.55 3.93
N TRP A 194 10.16 -6.86 2.97
CA TRP A 194 10.17 -7.31 1.57
C TRP A 194 10.98 -8.60 1.37
N MET A 195 12.16 -8.71 1.97
CA MET A 195 12.98 -9.94 1.96
C MET A 195 12.17 -11.13 2.49
N SER A 196 11.58 -10.94 3.68
CA SER A 196 10.71 -11.93 4.33
C SER A 196 9.53 -12.33 3.44
N THR A 197 8.90 -11.37 2.78
CA THR A 197 7.67 -11.59 1.98
C THR A 197 7.93 -12.33 0.69
N ILE A 198 9.03 -12.01 0.01
CA ILE A 198 9.45 -12.73 -1.20
C ILE A 198 9.79 -14.17 -0.83
N HIS A 199 10.53 -14.37 0.25
CA HIS A 199 10.86 -15.72 0.73
C HIS A 199 9.62 -16.53 1.13
N SER A 200 8.72 -15.97 1.94
CA SER A 200 7.53 -16.69 2.41
C SER A 200 6.53 -16.99 1.29
N HIS A 201 6.30 -16.05 0.36
CA HIS A 201 5.34 -16.26 -0.73
C HIS A 201 5.88 -17.13 -1.87
N LEU A 202 7.14 -16.94 -2.26
CA LEU A 202 7.66 -17.48 -3.53
C LEU A 202 8.67 -18.62 -3.35
N VAL A 203 9.37 -18.71 -2.21
CA VAL A 203 10.42 -19.72 -2.00
C VAL A 203 9.89 -20.94 -1.25
N LYS A 204 9.18 -20.76 -0.13
CA LYS A 204 8.68 -21.88 0.71
C LYS A 204 7.74 -22.85 -0.02
N HIS A 205 7.17 -22.46 -1.15
CA HIS A 205 6.17 -23.23 -1.89
C HIS A 205 6.66 -23.79 -3.23
N ASN A 206 7.88 -23.47 -3.66
CA ASN A 206 8.47 -24.05 -4.86
C ASN A 206 9.11 -25.41 -4.52
N LYS A 207 8.46 -26.50 -4.91
CA LYS A 207 9.00 -27.87 -4.79
C LYS A 207 9.98 -28.26 -5.90
N ASP A 208 10.01 -27.47 -6.98
CA ASP A 208 10.96 -27.64 -8.08
C ASP A 208 12.11 -26.64 -7.90
N ASP A 209 13.30 -27.15 -7.54
CA ASP A 209 14.55 -26.39 -7.31
C ASP A 209 15.03 -25.52 -8.49
N SER A 210 14.36 -25.57 -9.65
CA SER A 210 14.85 -24.96 -10.90
C SER A 210 14.43 -23.51 -11.15
N THR A 211 13.51 -22.94 -10.35
CA THR A 211 12.89 -21.62 -10.65
C THR A 211 12.66 -20.74 -9.41
N SER A 212 13.67 -20.63 -8.56
CA SER A 212 13.62 -19.76 -7.38
C SER A 212 13.81 -18.29 -7.74
N PRO A 213 13.12 -17.36 -7.06
CA PRO A 213 13.41 -15.93 -7.18
C PRO A 213 14.81 -15.62 -6.64
N SER A 214 15.41 -14.52 -7.12
CA SER A 214 16.67 -13.97 -6.60
C SER A 214 16.47 -12.53 -6.13
N LEU A 215 17.21 -12.10 -5.11
CA LEU A 215 17.12 -10.75 -4.56
C LEU A 215 18.50 -10.09 -4.48
N TYR A 216 18.60 -8.86 -4.99
CA TYR A 216 19.73 -7.97 -4.74
C TYR A 216 19.28 -6.75 -3.94
N CYS A 217 20.06 -6.35 -2.95
CA CYS A 217 19.87 -5.06 -2.27
C CYS A 217 20.73 -4.00 -2.95
N ILE A 218 20.11 -2.92 -3.42
CA ILE A 218 20.80 -1.88 -4.19
C ILE A 218 20.71 -0.55 -3.44
N GLY A 219 21.84 -0.11 -2.89
CA GLY A 219 21.98 1.22 -2.30
C GLY A 219 22.32 2.24 -3.38
N THR A 220 21.44 3.20 -3.63
CA THR A 220 21.71 4.29 -4.59
C THR A 220 22.43 5.46 -3.93
N ARG A 221 22.87 6.42 -4.75
CA ARG A 221 23.60 7.63 -4.33
C ARG A 221 24.97 7.34 -3.73
N GLY A 222 25.63 6.32 -4.28
CA GLY A 222 27.01 5.99 -3.96
C GLY A 222 28.00 7.14 -4.25
N ASP A 223 27.62 8.17 -5.02
CA ASP A 223 28.42 9.38 -5.24
C ASP A 223 28.64 10.21 -3.97
N LYS A 224 27.77 10.06 -2.97
CA LYS A 224 27.84 10.79 -1.71
C LYS A 224 28.67 10.09 -0.63
N LEU A 225 29.16 8.89 -0.92
CA LEU A 225 29.79 8.02 0.06
C LEU A 225 31.25 7.77 -0.32
N SER A 226 32.12 7.80 0.68
CA SER A 226 33.48 7.26 0.60
C SER A 226 33.47 5.73 0.44
N LYS A 227 34.61 5.14 0.10
CA LYS A 227 34.72 3.69 -0.05
C LYS A 227 34.47 2.97 1.28
N GLU A 228 34.96 3.54 2.37
CA GLU A 228 34.81 3.01 3.73
C GLU A 228 33.34 3.03 4.17
N GLU A 229 32.62 4.13 3.88
CA GLU A 229 31.18 4.22 4.17
C GLU A 229 30.36 3.21 3.37
N LYS A 230 30.68 2.98 2.08
CA LYS A 230 30.00 1.97 1.26
C LYS A 230 30.14 0.57 1.87
N GLU A 231 31.33 0.19 2.32
CA GLU A 231 31.58 -1.11 2.95
C GLU A 231 30.87 -1.25 4.30
N GLU A 232 30.81 -0.18 5.08
CA GLU A 232 30.10 -0.17 6.36
C GLU A 232 28.59 -0.36 6.15
N ILE A 233 27.99 0.38 5.21
CA ILE A 233 26.57 0.23 4.84
C ILE A 233 26.30 -1.19 4.33
N ARG A 234 27.20 -1.75 3.51
CA ARG A 234 27.08 -3.14 3.00
C ARG A 234 26.96 -4.14 4.14
N LYS A 235 27.85 -4.06 5.14
CA LYS A 235 27.83 -4.92 6.33
C LYS A 235 26.57 -4.72 7.17
N GLN A 236 26.13 -3.47 7.30
CA GLN A 236 24.93 -3.16 8.05
C GLN A 236 23.68 -3.79 7.40
N ILE A 237 23.55 -3.73 6.08
CA ILE A 237 22.46 -4.40 5.37
C ILE A 237 22.60 -5.92 5.45
N GLN A 238 23.82 -6.48 5.34
CA GLN A 238 24.08 -7.91 5.54
C GLN A 238 23.60 -8.40 6.90
N SER A 239 23.84 -7.63 7.96
CA SER A 239 23.38 -7.98 9.32
C SER A 239 21.85 -8.04 9.48
N LEU A 240 21.08 -7.42 8.58
CA LEU A 240 19.61 -7.48 8.63
C LEU A 240 19.07 -8.88 8.30
N TYR A 241 19.80 -9.63 7.48
CA TYR A 241 19.37 -10.94 7.00
C TYR A 241 20.31 -12.08 7.41
N GLU A 242 21.44 -11.77 8.05
CA GLU A 242 22.31 -12.79 8.66
C GLU A 242 21.51 -13.64 9.67
N GLU A 243 21.70 -14.96 9.62
CA GLU A 243 20.99 -15.94 10.46
C GLU A 243 19.45 -15.97 10.29
N LYS A 244 18.89 -15.31 9.27
CA LYS A 244 17.45 -15.39 8.95
C LYS A 244 17.16 -16.52 7.97
N GLU A 245 15.94 -17.09 8.07
CA GLU A 245 15.47 -18.14 7.15
C GLU A 245 15.53 -17.71 5.67
N PHE A 246 15.44 -16.40 5.40
CA PHE A 246 15.44 -15.86 4.05
C PHE A 246 16.82 -15.43 3.55
N SER A 247 17.91 -15.69 4.28
CA SER A 247 19.27 -15.27 3.89
C SER A 247 19.68 -15.82 2.52
N ASP A 248 19.29 -17.05 2.20
CA ASP A 248 19.66 -17.73 0.95
C ASP A 248 19.02 -17.11 -0.30
N LEU A 249 18.00 -16.25 -0.12
CA LEU A 249 17.36 -15.51 -1.21
C LEU A 249 18.23 -14.34 -1.70
N ILE A 250 19.10 -13.80 -0.84
CA ILE A 250 19.86 -12.59 -1.10
C ILE A 250 21.21 -12.94 -1.72
N GLU A 251 21.37 -12.56 -2.97
CA GLU A 251 22.60 -12.79 -3.73
C GLU A 251 23.70 -11.82 -3.30
N ASP A 252 23.39 -10.52 -3.25
CA ASP A 252 24.36 -9.51 -2.83
C ASP A 252 23.75 -8.15 -2.45
N VAL A 253 24.59 -7.30 -1.85
CA VAL A 253 24.35 -5.89 -1.57
C VAL A 253 25.33 -5.03 -2.38
N LEU A 254 24.81 -4.21 -3.30
CA LEU A 254 25.61 -3.33 -4.17
C LEU A 254 25.29 -1.85 -3.89
N ILE A 255 26.33 -1.02 -3.76
CA ILE A 255 26.18 0.44 -3.57
C ILE A 255 26.61 1.17 -4.84
N VAL A 256 25.64 1.73 -5.56
CA VAL A 256 25.82 2.24 -6.93
C VAL A 256 25.79 3.77 -7.01
N ASP A 257 26.69 4.33 -7.82
CA ASP A 257 26.66 5.71 -8.28
C ASP A 257 25.99 5.82 -9.65
N ASN A 258 24.67 6.04 -9.64
CA ASN A 258 23.88 6.23 -10.86
C ASN A 258 24.29 7.47 -11.70
N LYS A 259 25.05 8.44 -11.17
CA LYS A 259 25.49 9.63 -11.95
C LYS A 259 26.59 9.31 -12.95
N THR A 260 27.25 8.17 -12.79
CA THR A 260 28.27 7.69 -13.73
C THR A 260 27.69 6.89 -14.91
N SER A 261 26.40 6.60 -14.85
CA SER A 261 25.63 5.88 -15.86
C SER A 261 25.86 6.39 -17.28
N GLY A 262 26.19 5.46 -18.20
CA GLY A 262 26.41 5.75 -19.61
C GLY A 262 27.75 6.41 -19.95
N LYS A 263 28.70 6.48 -18.99
CA LYS A 263 30.04 7.08 -19.20
C LYS A 263 31.12 6.09 -19.68
N GLY A 264 30.72 4.92 -20.18
CA GLY A 264 31.63 3.90 -20.71
C GLY A 264 32.58 3.37 -19.62
N GLU A 265 33.89 3.42 -19.86
CA GLU A 265 34.91 2.95 -18.90
C GLU A 265 34.91 3.71 -17.56
N ASN A 266 34.28 4.89 -17.50
CA ASN A 266 34.16 5.68 -16.28
C ASN A 266 32.82 5.44 -15.53
N GLU A 267 32.03 4.45 -15.96
CA GLU A 267 30.84 4.03 -15.22
C GLU A 267 31.21 3.29 -13.94
N ASP A 268 30.40 3.42 -12.89
CA ASP A 268 30.57 2.70 -11.64
C ASP A 268 30.64 1.17 -11.91
N PRO A 269 31.73 0.50 -11.51
CA PRO A 269 31.89 -0.94 -11.69
C PRO A 269 30.72 -1.77 -11.13
N SER A 270 30.08 -1.34 -10.05
CA SER A 270 28.94 -2.06 -9.46
C SER A 270 27.70 -2.06 -10.36
N ILE A 271 27.53 -1.08 -11.25
CA ILE A 271 26.46 -1.09 -12.27
C ILE A 271 26.77 -2.14 -13.34
N THR A 272 28.05 -2.25 -13.74
CA THR A 272 28.50 -3.25 -14.71
C THR A 272 28.39 -4.67 -14.15
N GLU A 273 28.78 -4.85 -12.88
CA GLU A 273 28.60 -6.09 -12.12
C GLU A 273 27.12 -6.50 -12.07
N LEU A 274 26.22 -5.58 -11.70
CA LEU A 274 24.78 -5.85 -11.66
C LEU A 274 24.24 -6.27 -13.04
N ARG A 275 24.67 -5.63 -14.13
CA ARG A 275 24.29 -6.03 -15.49
C ARG A 275 24.77 -7.44 -15.82
N GLN A 276 25.97 -7.81 -15.38
CA GLN A 276 26.50 -9.16 -15.57
C GLN A 276 25.69 -10.19 -14.76
N SER A 277 25.39 -9.93 -13.48
CA SER A 277 24.58 -10.81 -12.64
C SER A 277 23.18 -11.05 -13.21
N ILE A 278 22.55 -10.00 -13.77
CA ILE A 278 21.25 -10.16 -14.43
C ILE A 278 21.38 -11.00 -15.70
N ASN A 279 22.44 -10.81 -16.50
CA ASN A 279 22.68 -11.66 -17.68
C ASN A 279 22.86 -13.13 -17.29
N ASP A 280 23.57 -13.41 -16.19
CA ASP A 280 23.79 -14.76 -15.69
C ASP A 280 22.48 -15.39 -15.18
N PHE A 281 21.67 -14.63 -14.44
CA PHE A 281 20.34 -15.05 -14.00
C PHE A 281 19.40 -15.36 -15.17
N ILE A 282 19.43 -14.53 -16.22
CA ILE A 282 18.64 -14.75 -17.44
C ILE A 282 19.02 -16.09 -18.10
N ASN A 283 20.31 -16.41 -18.16
CA ASN A 283 20.76 -17.69 -18.74
C ASN A 283 20.27 -18.90 -17.94
N THR A 284 20.11 -18.74 -16.63
CA THR A 284 19.60 -19.79 -15.73
C THR A 284 18.08 -19.98 -15.85
N LEU A 285 17.31 -18.90 -16.04
CA LEU A 285 15.85 -18.95 -16.15
C LEU A 285 15.31 -19.19 -17.57
N ALA A 286 16.16 -19.27 -18.58
CA ALA A 286 15.73 -19.43 -19.96
C ALA A 286 14.94 -20.74 -20.15
N VAL A 287 13.65 -20.62 -20.51
CA VAL A 287 12.77 -21.77 -20.77
C VAL A 287 12.65 -22.01 -22.28
N PRO A 288 12.93 -23.23 -22.78
CA PRO A 288 12.65 -23.58 -24.16
C PRO A 288 11.17 -23.35 -24.48
N THR A 289 10.89 -22.33 -25.31
CA THR A 289 9.53 -21.89 -25.60
C THR A 289 9.16 -22.25 -27.03
N PRO A 290 8.02 -22.91 -27.27
CA PRO A 290 7.56 -23.20 -28.62
C PRO A 290 7.38 -21.93 -29.48
N VAL A 291 7.84 -21.97 -30.74
CA VAL A 291 7.76 -20.81 -31.65
C VAL A 291 6.33 -20.32 -31.85
N ASN A 292 5.34 -21.22 -31.83
CA ASN A 292 3.92 -20.85 -31.89
C ASN A 292 3.44 -20.04 -30.68
N TRP A 293 4.04 -20.22 -29.50
CA TRP A 293 3.73 -19.39 -28.32
C TRP A 293 4.31 -17.98 -28.49
N VAL A 294 5.53 -17.88 -29.03
CA VAL A 294 6.16 -16.60 -29.36
C VAL A 294 5.31 -15.82 -30.38
N LEU A 295 4.83 -16.49 -31.44
CA LEU A 295 3.90 -15.91 -32.41
C LEU A 295 2.60 -15.46 -31.73
N PHE A 296 2.01 -16.32 -30.88
CA PHE A 296 0.78 -16.01 -30.15
C PHE A 296 0.93 -14.72 -29.33
N ARG A 297 1.98 -14.61 -28.52
CA ARG A 297 2.30 -13.40 -27.74
C ARG A 297 2.38 -12.16 -28.63
N LYS A 298 3.06 -12.26 -29.77
CA LYS A 298 3.28 -11.14 -30.69
C LYS A 298 1.98 -10.67 -31.32
N VAL A 299 1.11 -11.60 -31.71
CA VAL A 299 -0.23 -11.27 -32.19
C VAL A 299 -1.04 -10.55 -31.12
N LEU A 300 -0.98 -10.99 -29.85
CA LEU A 300 -1.65 -10.30 -28.75
C LEU A 300 -1.16 -8.85 -28.58
N GLN A 301 0.15 -8.62 -28.66
CA GLN A 301 0.75 -7.28 -28.57
C GLN A 301 0.27 -6.35 -29.70
N GLU A 302 0.18 -6.87 -30.93
CA GLU A 302 -0.25 -6.09 -32.11
C GLU A 302 -1.74 -5.71 -32.12
N LEU A 303 -2.58 -6.32 -31.27
CA LEU A 303 -4.00 -5.93 -31.17
C LEU A 303 -4.18 -4.49 -30.71
N LYS A 304 -3.19 -3.91 -30.00
CA LYS A 304 -3.25 -2.58 -29.39
C LYS A 304 -4.49 -2.40 -28.51
N GLN A 305 -4.91 -3.50 -27.87
CA GLN A 305 -6.01 -3.56 -26.91
C GLN A 305 -5.47 -3.82 -25.51
N ASN A 306 -6.13 -3.28 -24.49
CA ASN A 306 -5.73 -3.48 -23.10
C ASN A 306 -6.23 -4.81 -22.50
N VAL A 307 -7.36 -5.30 -23.00
CA VAL A 307 -8.05 -6.51 -22.51
C VAL A 307 -8.78 -7.20 -23.66
N ILE A 308 -8.76 -8.53 -23.68
CA ILE A 308 -9.54 -9.36 -24.61
C ILE A 308 -10.28 -10.46 -23.86
N SER A 309 -11.22 -11.13 -24.52
CA SER A 309 -11.86 -12.30 -23.92
C SER A 309 -10.97 -13.54 -24.01
N VAL A 310 -11.15 -14.49 -23.09
CA VAL A 310 -10.51 -15.82 -23.16
C VAL A 310 -10.91 -16.55 -24.45
N SER A 311 -12.13 -16.35 -24.94
CA SER A 311 -12.57 -16.92 -26.23
C SER A 311 -11.75 -16.38 -27.40
N ASP A 312 -11.46 -15.08 -27.41
CA ASP A 312 -10.63 -14.46 -28.44
C ASP A 312 -9.18 -14.96 -28.33
N ALA A 313 -8.65 -15.06 -27.10
CA ALA A 313 -7.33 -15.64 -26.84
C ALA A 313 -7.24 -17.09 -27.36
N ILE A 314 -8.28 -17.91 -27.14
CA ILE A 314 -8.35 -19.28 -27.69
C ILE A 314 -8.36 -19.26 -29.22
N ALA A 315 -9.17 -18.40 -29.84
CA ALA A 315 -9.23 -18.29 -31.30
C ALA A 315 -7.88 -17.87 -31.90
N ILE A 316 -7.20 -16.90 -31.28
CA ILE A 316 -5.86 -16.45 -31.67
C ILE A 316 -4.84 -17.58 -31.47
N GLY A 317 -4.90 -18.30 -30.34
CA GLY A 317 -4.02 -19.43 -30.06
C GLY A 317 -4.17 -20.54 -31.10
N VAL A 318 -5.41 -20.90 -31.46
CA VAL A 318 -5.70 -21.87 -32.51
C VAL A 318 -5.19 -21.41 -33.87
N ALA A 319 -5.36 -20.12 -34.21
CA ALA A 319 -4.78 -19.55 -35.42
C ALA A 319 -3.25 -19.69 -35.43
N CYS A 320 -2.61 -19.48 -34.28
CA CYS A 320 -1.17 -19.66 -34.08
C CYS A 320 -0.73 -21.13 -33.95
N LYS A 321 -1.63 -22.11 -34.09
CA LYS A 321 -1.34 -23.56 -33.95
C LYS A 321 -1.04 -24.03 -32.53
N ILE A 322 -1.63 -23.38 -31.54
CA ILE A 322 -1.75 -23.87 -30.18
C ILE A 322 -3.08 -24.64 -30.10
N LYS A 323 -3.10 -25.83 -29.47
CA LYS A 323 -4.37 -26.54 -29.28
C LYS A 323 -5.25 -25.70 -28.35
N ALA A 324 -6.55 -25.64 -28.61
CA ALA A 324 -7.48 -24.82 -27.83
C ALA A 324 -7.39 -25.07 -26.31
N ASN A 325 -7.23 -26.35 -25.91
CA ASN A 325 -7.11 -26.74 -24.51
C ASN A 325 -5.79 -26.31 -23.85
N ASP A 326 -4.75 -26.07 -24.64
CA ASP A 326 -3.42 -25.71 -24.14
C ASP A 326 -3.29 -24.19 -23.94
N VAL A 327 -4.17 -23.37 -24.57
CA VAL A 327 -4.08 -21.90 -24.53
C VAL A 327 -4.14 -21.35 -23.10
N ALA A 328 -4.95 -21.94 -22.22
CA ALA A 328 -5.03 -21.51 -20.83
C ALA A 328 -3.68 -21.64 -20.10
N GLU A 329 -2.93 -22.70 -20.37
CA GLU A 329 -1.58 -22.90 -19.80
C GLU A 329 -0.57 -21.93 -20.41
N VAL A 330 -0.70 -21.60 -21.70
CA VAL A 330 0.12 -20.54 -22.34
C VAL A 330 -0.14 -19.17 -21.70
N LEU A 331 -1.41 -18.86 -21.39
CA LEU A 331 -1.77 -17.62 -20.70
C LEU A 331 -1.21 -17.58 -19.27
N LYS A 332 -1.27 -18.68 -18.52
CA LYS A 332 -0.62 -18.78 -17.20
C LYS A 332 0.90 -18.60 -17.30
N PHE A 333 1.54 -19.22 -18.29
CA PHE A 333 2.97 -19.03 -18.53
C PHE A 333 3.33 -17.55 -18.75
N TYR A 334 2.57 -16.82 -19.58
CA TYR A 334 2.81 -15.39 -19.77
C TYR A 334 2.39 -14.52 -18.58
N HIS A 335 1.48 -15.01 -17.74
CA HIS A 335 1.15 -14.37 -16.46
C HIS A 335 2.32 -14.46 -15.46
N GLU A 336 2.93 -15.65 -15.31
CA GLU A 336 4.11 -15.84 -14.46
C GLU A 336 5.30 -14.97 -14.88
N LEU A 337 5.47 -14.74 -16.19
CA LEU A 337 6.50 -13.85 -16.73
C LEU A 337 6.15 -12.36 -16.61
N GLY A 338 4.96 -12.01 -16.11
CA GLY A 338 4.50 -10.62 -15.97
C GLY A 338 4.24 -9.92 -17.30
N VAL A 339 4.04 -10.67 -18.39
CA VAL A 339 3.76 -10.12 -19.73
C VAL A 339 2.30 -9.68 -19.83
N ILE A 340 1.41 -10.50 -19.29
CA ILE A 340 -0.04 -10.31 -19.27
C ILE A 340 -0.56 -10.58 -17.85
N LEU A 341 -1.82 -10.24 -17.57
CA LEU A 341 -2.50 -10.68 -16.35
C LEU A 341 -3.69 -11.58 -16.70
N TYR A 342 -3.74 -12.77 -16.12
CA TYR A 342 -4.79 -13.75 -16.35
C TYR A 342 -5.22 -14.37 -15.02
N TYR A 343 -6.45 -14.07 -14.60
CA TYR A 343 -7.00 -14.48 -13.30
C TYR A 343 -8.26 -15.34 -13.46
N PRO A 344 -8.15 -16.59 -13.95
CA PRO A 344 -9.28 -17.48 -14.18
C PRO A 344 -10.12 -17.77 -12.91
N GLN A 345 -9.49 -17.69 -11.75
CA GLN A 345 -10.09 -17.94 -10.43
C GLN A 345 -11.00 -16.81 -9.94
N ILE A 346 -10.91 -15.61 -10.54
CA ILE A 346 -11.69 -14.45 -10.12
C ILE A 346 -12.97 -14.39 -10.96
N GLU A 347 -14.14 -14.59 -10.33
CA GLU A 347 -15.45 -14.62 -11.01
C GLU A 347 -15.68 -13.45 -12.00
N GLY A 348 -15.21 -12.24 -11.66
CA GLY A 348 -15.33 -11.06 -12.53
C GLY A 348 -14.30 -10.95 -13.66
N LEU A 349 -13.20 -11.71 -13.60
CA LEU A 349 -12.09 -11.69 -14.56
C LEU A 349 -11.85 -13.04 -15.25
N ARG A 350 -12.62 -14.08 -14.90
CA ARG A 350 -12.45 -15.45 -15.42
C ARG A 350 -12.44 -15.58 -16.94
N ASN A 351 -13.08 -14.64 -17.63
CA ASN A 351 -13.21 -14.61 -19.09
C ASN A 351 -12.37 -13.48 -19.70
N GLU A 352 -11.51 -12.82 -18.93
CA GLU A 352 -10.72 -11.66 -19.36
C GLU A 352 -9.23 -12.02 -19.37
N VAL A 353 -8.54 -11.57 -20.41
CA VAL A 353 -7.09 -11.60 -20.50
C VAL A 353 -6.62 -10.16 -20.62
N ILE A 354 -5.94 -9.67 -19.59
CA ILE A 354 -5.41 -8.30 -19.54
C ILE A 354 -4.06 -8.31 -20.25
N LEU A 355 -4.01 -7.69 -21.43
CA LEU A 355 -2.82 -7.66 -22.29
C LEU A 355 -1.80 -6.60 -21.83
N SER A 356 -2.25 -5.56 -21.14
CA SER A 356 -1.39 -4.49 -20.62
C SER A 356 -1.46 -4.46 -19.09
N PRO A 357 -0.50 -5.09 -18.38
CA PRO A 357 -0.38 -5.00 -16.93
C PRO A 357 -0.27 -3.55 -16.44
N LYS A 358 0.51 -2.72 -17.15
CA LYS A 358 0.65 -1.29 -16.84
C LYS A 358 -0.70 -0.56 -16.83
N TRP A 359 -1.48 -0.69 -17.90
CA TRP A 359 -2.79 -0.04 -17.97
C TRP A 359 -3.71 -0.49 -16.83
N PHE A 360 -3.70 -1.78 -16.50
CA PHE A 360 -4.56 -2.31 -15.44
C PHE A 360 -4.15 -1.76 -14.07
N ILE A 361 -2.86 -1.76 -13.77
CA ILE A 361 -2.33 -1.22 -12.52
C ILE A 361 -2.58 0.29 -12.43
N ASP A 362 -2.38 1.04 -13.52
CA ASP A 362 -2.70 2.48 -13.59
C ASP A 362 -4.20 2.73 -13.37
N THR A 363 -5.07 1.88 -13.93
CA THR A 363 -6.52 1.95 -13.73
C THR A 363 -6.89 1.74 -12.26
N ILE A 364 -6.31 0.74 -11.59
CA ILE A 364 -6.51 0.55 -10.14
C ILE A 364 -5.92 1.75 -9.38
N GLY A 365 -4.77 2.27 -9.82
CA GLY A 365 -4.09 3.47 -9.33
C GLY A 365 -4.98 4.71 -9.25
N GLU A 366 -6.03 4.82 -10.07
CA GLU A 366 -6.92 5.99 -10.10
C GLU A 366 -7.65 6.24 -8.77
N VAL A 367 -7.85 5.22 -7.91
CA VAL A 367 -8.45 5.41 -6.57
C VAL A 367 -7.40 5.62 -5.46
N PHE A 368 -6.11 5.56 -5.81
CA PHE A 368 -4.97 5.75 -4.91
C PHE A 368 -4.15 7.03 -5.13
N PRO A 369 -4.67 8.16 -5.67
CA PRO A 369 -3.82 9.31 -5.97
C PRO A 369 -3.09 9.79 -4.71
N LEU A 370 -2.06 10.61 -4.85
CA LEU A 370 -1.33 11.13 -3.69
C LEU A 370 -1.52 12.63 -3.51
N GLU A 371 -2.10 13.29 -4.52
CA GLU A 371 -2.43 14.70 -4.46
C GLU A 371 -3.50 14.99 -3.39
N THR A 372 -3.13 15.87 -2.47
CA THR A 372 -3.96 16.55 -1.46
C THR A 372 -4.79 17.65 -2.12
N GLY A 373 -5.56 17.32 -3.15
CA GLY A 373 -6.50 18.26 -3.75
C GLY A 373 -7.70 18.50 -2.83
N GLN A 374 -7.70 19.60 -2.06
CA GLN A 374 -8.94 20.16 -1.49
C GLN A 374 -9.93 20.39 -2.65
N GLY A 375 -11.13 19.81 -2.56
CA GLY A 375 -12.22 20.07 -3.51
C GLY A 375 -12.70 18.92 -4.41
N ARG A 376 -12.21 17.68 -4.25
CA ARG A 376 -12.64 16.57 -5.11
C ARG A 376 -14.06 15.99 -4.82
N GLY A 377 -14.80 16.52 -3.84
CA GLY A 377 -16.19 16.15 -3.54
C GLY A 377 -16.35 15.00 -2.53
N LYS A 378 -17.61 14.71 -2.12
CA LYS A 378 -17.93 13.81 -1.00
C LYS A 378 -17.34 12.39 -1.11
N GLY A 379 -17.29 11.82 -2.32
CA GLY A 379 -16.75 10.46 -2.54
C GLY A 379 -15.26 10.35 -2.22
N TRP A 380 -14.47 11.36 -2.56
CA TRP A 380 -13.05 11.41 -2.23
C TRP A 380 -12.79 11.59 -0.73
N SER A 381 -13.61 12.41 -0.06
CA SER A 381 -13.52 12.58 1.39
C SER A 381 -13.81 11.27 2.13
N ALA A 382 -14.87 10.54 1.74
CA ALA A 382 -15.19 9.24 2.32
C ALA A 382 -14.06 8.22 2.11
N LEU A 383 -13.47 8.19 0.91
CA LEU A 383 -12.35 7.30 0.61
C LEU A 383 -11.11 7.65 1.46
N ARG A 384 -10.68 8.90 1.50
CA ARG A 384 -9.45 9.33 2.20
C ARG A 384 -9.54 9.30 3.72
N ASN A 385 -10.68 9.74 4.25
CA ASN A 385 -10.82 9.93 5.68
C ASN A 385 -11.30 8.67 6.36
N LYS A 386 -12.11 7.86 5.67
CA LYS A 386 -12.81 6.70 6.24
C LYS A 386 -12.47 5.38 5.54
N GLY A 387 -11.71 5.42 4.44
CA GLY A 387 -11.38 4.22 3.65
C GLY A 387 -12.58 3.69 2.88
N ILE A 388 -13.64 4.47 2.67
CA ILE A 388 -14.91 3.98 2.09
C ILE A 388 -15.03 4.38 0.62
N LEU A 389 -14.97 3.37 -0.24
CA LEU A 389 -15.18 3.46 -1.68
C LEU A 389 -16.64 3.13 -2.04
N VAL A 390 -17.39 4.14 -2.48
CA VAL A 390 -18.83 4.03 -2.76
C VAL A 390 -19.10 3.73 -4.24
N GLN A 391 -20.13 2.93 -4.52
CA GLN A 391 -20.47 2.51 -5.90
C GLN A 391 -20.70 3.64 -6.88
N THR A 392 -21.43 4.68 -6.48
CA THR A 392 -21.67 5.84 -7.35
C THR A 392 -20.39 6.61 -7.67
N PHE A 393 -19.37 6.48 -6.83
CA PHE A 393 -18.09 7.15 -6.97
C PHE A 393 -17.12 6.33 -7.84
N TYR A 394 -16.86 5.05 -7.52
CA TYR A 394 -15.92 4.25 -8.33
C TYR A 394 -16.40 4.02 -9.76
N LYS A 395 -17.72 4.00 -10.00
CA LYS A 395 -18.28 3.95 -11.37
C LYS A 395 -17.99 5.20 -12.18
N LYS A 396 -17.81 6.36 -11.52
CA LYS A 396 -17.41 7.61 -12.18
C LYS A 396 -15.92 7.64 -12.47
N VAL A 397 -15.10 7.20 -11.50
CA VAL A 397 -13.64 7.08 -11.65
C VAL A 397 -13.32 6.19 -12.84
N TRP A 398 -13.77 4.94 -12.82
CA TRP A 398 -13.46 3.95 -13.86
C TRP A 398 -14.44 3.96 -15.04
N LYS A 399 -15.16 5.06 -15.31
CA LYS A 399 -16.15 5.11 -16.40
C LYS A 399 -15.51 4.87 -17.77
N SER A 400 -14.30 5.39 -17.97
CA SER A 400 -13.57 5.38 -19.23
C SER A 400 -12.40 4.38 -19.25
N SER A 401 -12.30 3.48 -18.27
CA SER A 401 -11.15 2.57 -18.17
C SER A 401 -11.10 1.55 -19.31
N GLY A 402 -12.24 1.17 -19.88
CA GLY A 402 -12.35 0.08 -20.86
C GLY A 402 -12.61 -1.29 -20.24
N ILE A 403 -12.65 -1.37 -18.90
CA ILE A 403 -13.06 -2.57 -18.14
C ILE A 403 -14.19 -2.21 -17.18
N GLY A 404 -15.16 -3.10 -17.05
CA GLY A 404 -16.31 -2.87 -16.17
C GLY A 404 -15.87 -2.58 -14.73
N PRO A 405 -16.30 -1.47 -14.09
CA PRO A 405 -15.89 -1.10 -12.72
C PRO A 405 -16.10 -2.21 -11.68
N GLU A 406 -17.15 -3.02 -11.83
CA GLU A 406 -17.41 -4.15 -10.93
C GLU A 406 -16.36 -5.27 -11.08
N LYS A 407 -15.71 -5.42 -12.24
CA LYS A 407 -14.61 -6.39 -12.43
C LYS A 407 -13.38 -5.98 -11.61
N ILE A 408 -13.07 -4.68 -11.56
CA ILE A 408 -11.99 -4.12 -10.72
C ILE A 408 -12.30 -4.33 -9.24
N ILE A 409 -13.55 -4.09 -8.82
CA ILE A 409 -13.98 -4.38 -7.44
C ILE A 409 -13.83 -5.87 -7.11
N LYS A 410 -14.21 -6.77 -8.03
CA LYS A 410 -14.05 -8.22 -7.83
C LYS A 410 -12.58 -8.61 -7.68
N PHE A 411 -11.67 -7.98 -8.42
CA PHE A 411 -10.22 -8.14 -8.21
C PHE A 411 -9.79 -7.68 -6.81
N LEU A 412 -10.16 -6.46 -6.41
CA LEU A 412 -9.82 -5.92 -5.10
C LEU A 412 -10.36 -6.77 -3.95
N VAL A 413 -11.60 -7.28 -4.08
CA VAL A 413 -12.22 -8.15 -3.07
C VAL A 413 -11.57 -9.53 -3.03
N HIS A 414 -11.22 -10.11 -4.19
CA HIS A 414 -10.54 -11.40 -4.25
C HIS A 414 -9.21 -11.34 -3.47
N PHE A 415 -8.39 -10.32 -3.74
CA PHE A 415 -7.09 -10.13 -3.09
C PHE A 415 -7.13 -9.58 -1.65
N GLN A 416 -8.32 -9.56 -1.02
CA GLN A 416 -8.57 -8.92 0.28
C GLN A 416 -8.08 -7.46 0.34
N LEU A 417 -7.98 -6.75 -0.78
CA LEU A 417 -7.64 -5.32 -0.79
C LEU A 417 -8.86 -4.48 -0.43
N ALA A 418 -10.06 -4.96 -0.73
CA ALA A 418 -11.31 -4.32 -0.37
C ALA A 418 -12.30 -5.31 0.26
N ALA A 419 -13.14 -4.83 1.20
CA ALA A 419 -14.24 -5.61 1.76
C ALA A 419 -15.56 -4.87 1.58
N GLN A 420 -16.62 -5.56 1.16
CA GLN A 420 -17.95 -4.95 1.14
C GLN A 420 -18.41 -4.74 2.58
N VAL A 421 -18.84 -3.52 2.90
CA VAL A 421 -19.30 -3.13 4.25
C VAL A 421 -20.57 -2.31 4.16
N GLN A 422 -21.25 -2.15 5.28
CA GLN A 422 -22.37 -1.23 5.42
C GLN A 422 -22.01 -0.17 6.45
N THR A 423 -22.19 1.11 6.08
CA THR A 423 -21.90 2.25 6.96
C THR A 423 -23.10 3.18 6.99
N GLU A 424 -23.24 3.94 8.09
CA GLU A 424 -24.30 4.93 8.28
C GLU A 424 -24.12 6.19 7.39
N LEU A 425 -23.05 6.24 6.58
CA LEU A 425 -22.70 7.39 5.74
C LEU A 425 -23.55 7.49 4.47
N TYR A 426 -24.12 6.37 4.02
CA TYR A 426 -24.87 6.26 2.77
C TYR A 426 -26.06 5.31 2.95
N ASP A 427 -27.05 5.42 2.06
CA ASP A 427 -28.16 4.45 1.97
C ASP A 427 -27.61 3.03 1.83
N GLY A 428 -28.12 2.10 2.64
CA GLY A 428 -27.74 0.68 2.65
C GLY A 428 -28.00 -0.05 1.33
N SER A 429 -28.83 0.52 0.45
CA SER A 429 -29.03 0.02 -0.92
C SER A 429 -27.79 0.20 -1.82
N ILE A 430 -26.92 1.16 -1.49
CA ILE A 430 -25.72 1.48 -2.26
C ILE A 430 -24.56 0.61 -1.78
N LYS A 431 -23.87 -0.07 -2.70
CA LYS A 431 -22.67 -0.85 -2.32
C LYS A 431 -21.54 0.08 -1.85
N GLN A 432 -20.92 -0.30 -0.75
CA GLN A 432 -19.79 0.39 -0.13
C GLN A 432 -18.68 -0.62 0.13
N TYR A 433 -17.43 -0.20 -0.07
CA TYR A 433 -16.26 -1.04 0.12
C TYR A 433 -15.24 -0.35 1.02
N PHE A 434 -14.75 -1.06 2.03
CA PHE A 434 -13.64 -0.63 2.87
C PHE A 434 -12.31 -0.98 2.20
N LEU A 435 -11.45 0.03 2.04
CA LEU A 435 -10.16 -0.02 1.36
C LEU A 435 -9.10 0.67 2.26
N PRO A 436 -8.53 -0.03 3.25
CA PRO A 436 -7.68 0.58 4.27
C PRO A 436 -6.35 1.12 3.72
N ALA A 437 -5.86 0.58 2.60
CA ALA A 437 -4.58 0.98 2.01
C ALA A 437 -4.52 2.49 1.66
N VAL A 438 -5.65 3.14 1.40
CA VAL A 438 -5.70 4.58 1.03
C VAL A 438 -5.58 5.53 2.22
N LEU A 439 -5.71 4.99 3.43
CA LEU A 439 -5.71 5.77 4.66
C LEU A 439 -4.29 6.26 4.99
N PRO A 440 -4.16 7.34 5.77
CA PRO A 440 -2.88 7.74 6.34
C PRO A 440 -2.39 6.72 7.37
N GLY A 441 -1.09 6.74 7.66
CA GLY A 441 -0.49 5.97 8.74
C GLY A 441 -0.76 6.60 10.12
N TYR A 442 -1.02 5.76 11.11
CA TYR A 442 -1.04 6.09 12.53
C TYR A 442 0.39 6.10 13.09
N THR A 443 0.70 7.14 13.86
CA THR A 443 2.02 7.36 14.46
C THR A 443 1.95 7.54 15.98
N GLY A 444 0.77 7.34 16.58
CA GLY A 444 0.56 7.46 18.02
C GLY A 444 0.93 6.18 18.79
N ASP A 445 0.59 6.17 20.08
CA ASP A 445 0.83 5.02 20.96
C ASP A 445 -0.09 3.84 20.59
N PRO A 446 0.44 2.65 20.25
CA PRO A 446 -0.40 1.48 19.99
C PRO A 446 -1.32 1.12 21.16
N ASN A 447 -0.96 1.48 22.39
CA ASN A 447 -1.73 1.23 23.60
C ASN A 447 -2.77 2.31 23.94
N GLU A 448 -2.95 3.32 23.08
CA GLU A 448 -3.97 4.36 23.24
C GLU A 448 -5.37 3.71 23.29
N VAL A 449 -6.15 4.06 24.31
CA VAL A 449 -7.50 3.54 24.55
C VAL A 449 -8.45 4.72 24.74
N ARG A 450 -9.66 4.62 24.18
CA ARG A 450 -10.67 5.67 24.34
C ARG A 450 -11.07 5.78 25.82
N PRO A 451 -11.32 7.00 26.33
CA PRO A 451 -11.81 7.18 27.69
C PRO A 451 -13.08 6.37 27.97
N GLY A 452 -13.24 5.91 29.22
CA GLY A 452 -14.44 5.21 29.66
C GLY A 452 -14.39 3.68 29.55
N CYS A 453 -13.29 3.10 29.09
CA CYS A 453 -13.05 1.65 29.12
C CYS A 453 -13.22 1.10 30.55
N LYS A 454 -13.95 -0.01 30.68
CA LYS A 454 -14.25 -0.68 31.96
C LYS A 454 -13.43 -1.96 32.13
N LEU A 455 -13.26 -2.74 31.07
CA LEU A 455 -12.41 -3.93 31.06
C LEU A 455 -11.49 -3.89 29.84
N ARG A 456 -10.25 -4.29 30.04
CA ARG A 456 -9.22 -4.40 28.99
C ARG A 456 -8.51 -5.73 29.14
N ALA A 457 -8.41 -6.48 28.05
CA ALA A 457 -7.58 -7.67 27.99
C ALA A 457 -6.11 -7.28 27.85
N SER A 458 -5.19 -8.12 28.33
CA SER A 458 -3.77 -7.94 27.99
C SER A 458 -3.59 -8.08 26.46
N PRO A 459 -2.74 -7.28 25.80
CA PRO A 459 -2.61 -7.37 24.36
C PRO A 459 -2.14 -8.75 23.88
N VAL A 460 -2.55 -9.11 22.67
CA VAL A 460 -2.10 -10.31 21.98
C VAL A 460 -1.41 -9.91 20.68
N HIS A 461 -0.28 -10.55 20.38
CA HIS A 461 0.50 -10.30 19.17
C HIS A 461 0.37 -11.45 18.19
N ILE A 462 -0.03 -11.16 16.96
CA ILE A 462 0.11 -12.07 15.82
C ILE A 462 1.50 -11.84 15.25
N THR A 463 2.37 -12.85 15.37
CA THR A 463 3.77 -12.83 14.96
C THR A 463 4.01 -13.81 13.81
N PHE A 464 5.06 -13.59 13.02
CA PHE A 464 5.44 -14.44 11.89
C PHE A 464 6.81 -15.09 12.13
N SER A 465 7.05 -16.26 11.55
CA SER A 465 8.30 -17.01 11.73
C SER A 465 9.54 -16.22 11.30
N THR A 466 9.37 -15.30 10.35
CA THR A 466 10.42 -14.42 9.84
C THR A 466 10.71 -13.22 10.75
N GLY A 467 9.89 -12.97 11.77
CA GLY A 467 10.00 -11.83 12.69
C GLY A 467 9.37 -10.53 12.19
N TYR A 468 8.77 -10.52 10.99
CA TYR A 468 8.21 -9.33 10.38
C TYR A 468 6.79 -9.55 9.85
N VAL A 469 5.92 -8.55 9.97
CA VAL A 469 4.60 -8.56 9.32
C VAL A 469 4.78 -8.32 7.81
N PRO A 470 4.35 -9.24 6.91
CA PRO A 470 4.48 -9.04 5.48
C PRO A 470 3.78 -7.74 5.01
N PRO A 471 4.36 -6.96 4.07
CA PRO A 471 3.70 -5.79 3.49
C PRO A 471 2.34 -6.20 2.92
N GLY A 472 1.32 -5.38 3.14
CA GLY A 472 -0.02 -5.73 2.67
C GLY A 472 -0.80 -6.70 3.56
N PHE A 473 -0.16 -7.43 4.50
CA PHE A 473 -0.87 -8.42 5.32
C PHE A 473 -1.87 -7.75 6.26
N PHE A 474 -1.45 -6.70 6.97
CA PHE A 474 -2.32 -5.98 7.91
C PHE A 474 -3.57 -5.43 7.22
N THR A 475 -3.41 -4.76 6.07
CA THR A 475 -4.53 -4.16 5.34
C THR A 475 -5.50 -5.23 4.84
N ARG A 476 -4.99 -6.40 4.41
CA ARG A 476 -5.79 -7.57 4.04
C ARG A 476 -6.48 -8.25 5.22
N LEU A 477 -5.82 -8.29 6.38
CA LEU A 477 -6.44 -8.79 7.60
C LEU A 477 -7.60 -7.89 8.02
N ALA A 478 -7.40 -6.57 7.99
CA ALA A 478 -8.43 -5.61 8.34
C ALA A 478 -9.67 -5.71 7.43
N THR A 479 -9.50 -5.94 6.12
CA THR A 479 -10.64 -6.16 5.20
C THR A 479 -11.30 -7.51 5.44
N ALA A 480 -10.55 -8.59 5.65
CA ALA A 480 -11.09 -9.90 5.98
C ALA A 480 -11.94 -9.83 7.25
N VAL A 481 -11.44 -9.18 8.29
CA VAL A 481 -12.15 -8.93 9.55
C VAL A 481 -13.41 -8.07 9.31
N ALA A 482 -13.31 -7.00 8.54
CA ALA A 482 -14.45 -6.14 8.19
C ALA A 482 -15.57 -6.88 7.45
N SER A 483 -15.28 -8.01 6.79
CA SER A 483 -16.26 -8.84 6.07
C SER A 483 -16.94 -9.90 6.95
N SER A 484 -16.58 -10.01 8.23
CA SER A 484 -17.11 -11.03 9.15
C SER A 484 -18.48 -10.66 9.72
N ALA A 485 -19.40 -11.63 9.82
CA ALA A 485 -20.82 -11.38 10.15
C ALA A 485 -21.09 -10.72 11.52
N ASN A 486 -20.20 -10.93 12.50
CA ASN A 486 -20.32 -10.38 13.85
C ASN A 486 -19.43 -9.15 14.09
N VAL A 487 -18.91 -8.55 13.02
CA VAL A 487 -17.96 -7.45 13.10
C VAL A 487 -18.52 -6.25 12.35
N LYS A 488 -18.47 -5.07 12.96
CA LYS A 488 -18.80 -3.79 12.30
C LYS A 488 -17.62 -2.84 12.42
N LEU A 489 -17.26 -2.17 11.33
CA LEU A 489 -16.23 -1.13 11.36
C LEU A 489 -16.64 0.00 12.31
N ASN A 490 -15.74 0.38 13.20
CA ASN A 490 -15.91 1.51 14.10
C ASN A 490 -15.34 2.76 13.43
N ILE A 491 -16.06 3.25 12.42
CA ILE A 491 -15.78 4.50 11.73
C ILE A 491 -16.42 5.59 12.58
N ASP A 492 -15.63 6.54 13.07
CA ASP A 492 -16.05 7.55 14.04
C ASP A 492 -17.48 8.07 13.80
N LYS A 493 -18.31 7.96 14.84
CA LYS A 493 -19.38 8.91 15.08
C LYS A 493 -18.74 10.09 15.79
N ASP A 494 -19.12 11.31 15.40
CA ASP A 494 -18.82 12.52 16.16
C ASP A 494 -19.47 12.41 17.55
N TYR A 495 -18.88 11.63 18.45
CA TYR A 495 -19.29 11.58 19.84
C TYR A 495 -18.73 12.83 20.51
N ALA A 496 -19.66 13.68 20.94
CA ALA A 496 -19.44 14.98 21.54
C ALA A 496 -18.30 15.02 22.58
N ALA A 497 -17.15 15.55 22.17
CA ALA A 497 -16.23 16.37 22.95
C ALA A 497 -15.37 17.18 21.94
N PRO A 498 -15.26 18.52 22.04
CA PRO A 498 -14.68 19.34 20.98
C PRO A 498 -13.18 19.13 20.72
N ASP A 499 -12.45 18.48 21.63
CA ASP A 499 -10.99 18.61 21.70
C ASP A 499 -10.19 17.32 21.38
N ILE A 500 -10.83 16.20 21.04
CA ILE A 500 -10.13 14.95 20.67
C ILE A 500 -10.80 14.30 19.45
N HIS A 501 -10.43 14.77 18.26
CA HIS A 501 -10.68 14.01 17.03
C HIS A 501 -9.68 12.85 16.92
N SER A 502 -9.82 11.80 17.76
CA SER A 502 -9.06 10.58 17.51
C SER A 502 -9.74 9.81 16.38
N LYS A 503 -9.22 9.98 15.16
CA LYS A 503 -9.61 9.15 14.03
C LYS A 503 -9.38 7.69 14.43
N CYS A 504 -10.37 6.81 14.27
CA CYS A 504 -10.24 5.44 14.77
C CYS A 504 -9.80 4.40 13.73
N ILE A 505 -9.50 4.85 12.51
CA ILE A 505 -9.11 3.99 11.39
C ILE A 505 -8.00 4.66 10.57
N TYR A 506 -6.90 3.93 10.41
CA TYR A 506 -5.68 4.26 9.69
C TYR A 506 -5.21 3.06 8.88
N ARG A 507 -4.22 3.26 8.00
CA ARG A 507 -3.66 2.18 7.17
C ARG A 507 -3.03 1.05 8.01
N ASN A 508 -2.49 1.37 9.17
CA ASN A 508 -1.83 0.44 10.11
C ASN A 508 -2.56 0.32 11.46
N ARG A 509 -3.78 0.86 11.61
CA ARG A 509 -4.58 0.73 12.84
C ARG A 509 -6.08 0.78 12.54
N VAL A 510 -6.86 -0.23 12.91
CA VAL A 510 -8.31 -0.27 12.63
C VAL A 510 -9.09 -0.75 13.85
N CYS A 511 -10.12 0.01 14.23
CA CYS A 511 -11.05 -0.34 15.30
C CYS A 511 -12.34 -0.97 14.76
N PHE A 512 -12.85 -1.98 15.48
CA PHE A 512 -14.03 -2.74 15.15
C PHE A 512 -14.92 -2.96 16.39
N PHE A 513 -16.23 -3.02 16.18
CA PHE A 513 -17.18 -3.56 17.14
C PHE A 513 -17.31 -5.07 16.96
N TYR A 514 -17.36 -5.83 18.05
CA TYR A 514 -17.62 -7.27 18.04
C TYR A 514 -18.96 -7.60 18.67
N SER A 515 -19.91 -8.11 17.87
CA SER A 515 -21.29 -8.50 18.23
C SER A 515 -22.17 -7.36 18.80
N ARG A 516 -21.63 -6.49 19.67
CA ARG A 516 -22.30 -5.37 20.33
C ARG A 516 -21.42 -4.11 20.29
N PRO A 517 -22.01 -2.91 20.26
CA PRO A 517 -21.24 -1.66 20.27
C PRO A 517 -20.43 -1.38 21.54
N SER A 518 -20.64 -2.14 22.61
CA SER A 518 -19.91 -2.00 23.89
C SER A 518 -18.57 -2.74 23.91
N ASP A 519 -18.35 -3.64 22.96
CA ASP A 519 -17.16 -4.48 22.85
C ASP A 519 -16.38 -4.08 21.60
N ASP A 520 -15.25 -3.40 21.82
CA ASP A 520 -14.33 -2.98 20.76
C ASP A 520 -13.14 -3.94 20.69
N PHE A 521 -12.60 -4.10 19.49
CA PHE A 521 -11.23 -4.56 19.34
C PHE A 521 -10.48 -3.75 18.30
N VAL A 522 -9.20 -3.52 18.56
CA VAL A 522 -8.31 -2.69 17.75
C VAL A 522 -7.17 -3.56 17.25
N LEU A 523 -6.96 -3.53 15.94
CA LEU A 523 -5.79 -4.12 15.29
C LEU A 523 -4.79 -3.01 15.01
N THR A 524 -3.54 -3.17 15.43
CA THR A 524 -2.45 -2.23 15.15
C THR A 524 -1.23 -2.96 14.61
N ASN A 525 -0.72 -2.55 13.46
CA ASN A 525 0.57 -3.05 12.96
C ASN A 525 1.70 -2.29 13.66
N VAL A 526 2.45 -3.00 14.50
CA VAL A 526 3.61 -2.49 15.26
C VAL A 526 4.93 -2.97 14.64
N ASN A 527 4.94 -3.17 13.32
CA ASN A 527 6.05 -3.62 12.46
C ASN A 527 6.44 -5.10 12.61
N GLU A 528 6.82 -5.53 13.82
CA GLU A 528 7.24 -6.91 14.10
C GLU A 528 6.04 -7.85 14.35
N ALA A 529 4.90 -7.27 14.75
CA ALA A 529 3.68 -7.99 15.06
C ALA A 529 2.43 -7.17 14.69
N ILE A 530 1.30 -7.86 14.65
CA ILE A 530 -0.02 -7.21 14.70
C ILE A 530 -0.53 -7.32 16.13
N GLN A 531 -0.62 -6.19 16.82
CA GLN A 531 -1.18 -6.09 18.16
C GLN A 531 -2.70 -6.09 18.09
N VAL A 532 -3.31 -6.87 18.98
CA VAL A 532 -4.75 -7.01 19.17
C VAL A 532 -5.10 -6.54 20.58
N ASP A 533 -5.84 -5.44 20.67
CA ASP A 533 -6.41 -4.94 21.92
C ASP A 533 -7.91 -5.21 21.94
N VAL A 534 -8.42 -5.77 23.04
CA VAL A 534 -9.85 -6.00 23.25
C VAL A 534 -10.31 -5.20 24.47
N LEU A 535 -11.39 -4.45 24.28
CA LEU A 535 -11.86 -3.40 25.19
C LEU A 535 -13.36 -3.53 25.38
N ARG A 536 -13.84 -3.36 26.62
CA ARG A 536 -15.26 -3.29 26.93
C ARG A 536 -15.59 -2.00 27.67
N TYR A 537 -16.64 -1.32 27.23
CA TYR A 537 -17.11 -0.03 27.78
C TYR A 537 -18.31 -0.16 28.73
N LEU A 538 -18.74 -1.39 29.02
CA LEU A 538 -19.75 -1.70 30.04
C LEU A 538 -19.17 -2.54 31.17
N PRO A 539 -19.65 -2.39 32.42
CA PRO A 539 -19.26 -3.30 33.50
C PRO A 539 -19.65 -4.75 33.17
N GLU A 540 -18.85 -5.73 33.64
CA GLU A 540 -19.11 -7.16 33.41
C GLU A 540 -20.51 -7.60 33.82
N SER A 541 -21.01 -7.08 34.94
CA SER A 541 -22.35 -7.39 35.47
C SER A 541 -23.51 -6.88 34.60
N SER A 542 -23.25 -5.93 33.70
CA SER A 542 -24.25 -5.28 32.84
C SER A 542 -24.23 -5.82 31.41
N HIS A 543 -23.34 -6.76 31.10
CA HIS A 543 -23.20 -7.32 29.76
C HIS A 543 -23.71 -8.77 29.72
N PRO A 544 -24.50 -9.16 28.70
CA PRO A 544 -25.09 -10.51 28.66
C PRO A 544 -24.08 -11.61 28.32
N VAL A 545 -22.90 -11.25 27.80
CA VAL A 545 -21.85 -12.19 27.40
C VAL A 545 -20.57 -11.92 28.21
N PRO A 546 -19.96 -12.93 28.87
CA PRO A 546 -18.72 -12.74 29.60
C PRO A 546 -17.60 -12.16 28.73
N PHE A 547 -16.77 -11.27 29.28
CA PHE A 547 -15.70 -10.60 28.52
C PHE A 547 -14.69 -11.60 27.95
N LYS A 548 -14.43 -12.66 28.72
CA LYS A 548 -13.63 -13.81 28.32
C LYS A 548 -14.14 -14.50 27.04
N ALA A 549 -15.45 -14.75 26.95
CA ALA A 549 -16.04 -15.37 25.76
C ALA A 549 -15.92 -14.47 24.51
N VAL A 550 -16.00 -13.15 24.69
CA VAL A 550 -15.77 -12.17 23.63
C VAL A 550 -14.32 -12.20 23.15
N CYS A 551 -13.35 -12.19 24.07
CA CYS A 551 -11.92 -12.28 23.75
C CYS A 551 -11.61 -13.56 22.94
N GLN A 552 -12.13 -14.70 23.37
CA GLN A 552 -11.95 -15.99 22.67
C GLN A 552 -12.64 -16.01 21.30
N GLY A 553 -13.84 -15.44 21.19
CA GLY A 553 -14.55 -15.30 19.93
C GLY A 553 -13.81 -14.43 18.92
N ILE A 554 -13.16 -13.35 19.37
CA ILE A 554 -12.32 -12.49 18.53
C ILE A 554 -11.08 -13.25 18.03
N LEU A 555 -10.38 -13.99 18.90
CA LEU A 555 -9.22 -14.80 18.47
C LEU A 555 -9.59 -15.82 17.40
N LYS A 556 -10.76 -16.46 17.52
CA LYS A 556 -11.24 -17.41 16.50
C LYS A 556 -11.46 -16.73 15.15
N ILE A 557 -12.13 -15.57 15.12
CA ILE A 557 -12.33 -14.81 13.88
C ILE A 557 -10.99 -14.37 13.28
N LEU A 558 -10.04 -13.94 14.12
CA LEU A 558 -8.73 -13.51 13.65
C LEU A 558 -7.95 -14.66 13.01
N ASP A 559 -8.00 -15.87 13.58
CA ASP A 559 -7.37 -17.04 12.98
C ASP A 559 -7.97 -17.40 11.61
N GLU A 560 -9.31 -17.44 11.52
CA GLU A 560 -10.04 -17.65 10.26
C GLU A 560 -9.70 -16.57 9.21
N CYS A 561 -9.62 -15.31 9.63
CA CYS A 561 -9.27 -14.20 8.74
C CYS A 561 -7.80 -14.25 8.29
N CYS A 562 -6.87 -14.59 9.18
CA CYS A 562 -5.45 -14.75 8.82
C CYS A 562 -5.27 -15.88 7.81
N GLN A 563 -5.95 -17.01 8.03
CA GLN A 563 -5.95 -18.14 7.11
C GLN A 563 -6.45 -17.73 5.71
N LYS A 564 -7.56 -16.98 5.67
CA LYS A 564 -8.12 -16.45 4.42
C LYS A 564 -7.14 -15.52 3.68
N VAL A 565 -6.40 -14.67 4.40
CA VAL A 565 -5.40 -13.77 3.81
C VAL A 565 -4.23 -14.55 3.22
N GLU A 566 -3.72 -15.55 3.93
CA GLU A 566 -2.64 -16.43 3.44
C GLU A 566 -3.07 -17.15 2.15
N GLU A 567 -4.24 -17.80 2.15
CA GLU A 567 -4.78 -18.52 0.98
C GLU A 567 -4.98 -17.62 -0.25
N THR A 568 -5.24 -16.34 -0.05
CA THR A 568 -5.49 -15.39 -1.13
C THR A 568 -4.24 -15.06 -1.93
N LEU A 569 -3.05 -15.11 -1.32
CA LEU A 569 -1.79 -14.74 -1.95
C LEU A 569 -1.03 -15.95 -2.53
N HIS A 570 -1.46 -17.17 -2.22
CA HIS A 570 -0.89 -18.40 -2.77
C HIS A 570 -1.74 -18.91 -3.94
N HIS A 571 -1.28 -18.66 -5.17
CA HIS A 571 -1.86 -19.26 -6.37
C HIS A 571 -1.49 -20.76 -6.42
N ASP A 572 -2.49 -21.64 -6.33
CA ASP A 572 -2.41 -23.09 -6.62
C ASP A 572 -1.59 -24.01 -5.68
N HIS A 573 -1.09 -23.54 -4.54
CA HIS A 573 -0.37 -24.39 -3.57
C HIS A 573 -1.02 -24.39 -2.18
N TYR A 574 -1.33 -25.60 -1.67
CA TYR A 574 -1.78 -25.80 -0.30
C TYR A 574 -0.70 -25.29 0.66
N ALA A 575 -1.06 -24.31 1.50
CA ALA A 575 -0.18 -23.78 2.53
C ALA A 575 0.12 -24.87 3.57
N ASP A 576 1.32 -25.45 3.49
CA ASP A 576 1.80 -26.40 4.49
C ASP A 576 2.25 -25.59 5.71
N ARG A 577 1.42 -25.61 6.77
CA ARG A 577 1.63 -25.02 8.11
C ARG A 577 1.83 -23.51 8.14
N SER A 578 0.88 -22.78 8.74
CA SER A 578 0.99 -21.33 8.88
C SER A 578 2.30 -20.92 9.57
N SER A 579 2.99 -19.95 8.96
CA SER A 579 4.16 -19.30 9.53
C SER A 579 3.82 -18.37 10.70
N ARG A 580 2.52 -18.14 10.97
CA ARG A 580 2.04 -17.25 12.02
C ARG A 580 1.92 -17.95 13.37
N LYS A 581 2.09 -17.19 14.45
CA LYS A 581 1.83 -17.62 15.83
C LYS A 581 1.21 -16.49 16.63
N VAL A 582 0.22 -16.85 17.44
CA VAL A 582 -0.35 -15.96 18.45
C VAL A 582 0.53 -16.00 19.69
N GLN A 583 1.01 -14.84 20.14
CA GLN A 583 1.79 -14.68 21.35
C GLN A 583 1.06 -13.79 22.35
N TYR A 584 1.02 -14.21 23.60
CA TYR A 584 0.34 -13.48 24.68
C TYR A 584 1.35 -12.55 25.37
N VAL A 585 1.05 -11.25 25.38
CA VAL A 585 1.92 -10.26 26.03
C VAL A 585 1.85 -10.43 27.54
N CYS A 586 3.02 -10.52 28.15
CA CYS A 586 3.23 -10.77 29.57
C CYS A 586 3.34 -9.44 30.33
N GLN A 587 2.54 -9.27 31.37
CA GLN A 587 2.51 -8.06 32.19
C GLN A 587 3.47 -8.10 33.39
N CYS A 588 4.53 -8.90 33.33
CA CYS A 588 5.43 -9.08 34.49
C CYS A 588 6.42 -7.94 34.71
N SER A 589 6.64 -7.08 33.72
CA SER A 589 7.60 -5.98 33.76
C SER A 589 6.93 -4.67 33.35
N PRO A 590 7.23 -3.55 34.04
CA PRO A 590 6.86 -2.21 33.58
C PRO A 590 7.84 -1.64 32.53
N SER A 591 8.83 -2.42 32.06
CA SER A 591 9.76 -2.00 31.00
C SER A 591 9.03 -1.73 29.69
N SER A 592 9.64 -0.90 28.83
CA SER A 592 9.20 -0.71 27.44
C SER A 592 9.26 -2.00 26.61
N ASP A 593 10.11 -2.94 27.00
CA ASP A 593 10.34 -4.16 26.24
C ASP A 593 9.16 -5.13 26.37
N VAL A 594 8.67 -5.61 25.22
CA VAL A 594 7.54 -6.54 25.17
C VAL A 594 7.97 -7.92 25.62
N HIS A 595 7.42 -8.36 26.74
CA HIS A 595 7.61 -9.72 27.25
C HIS A 595 6.49 -10.63 26.75
N TYR A 596 6.78 -11.91 26.54
CA TYR A 596 5.78 -12.91 26.15
C TYR A 596 5.66 -14.02 27.19
N ILE A 597 4.45 -14.54 27.34
CA ILE A 597 4.18 -15.73 28.14
C ILE A 597 4.70 -16.97 27.38
N GLN A 598 5.42 -17.84 28.09
CA GLN A 598 6.06 -19.05 27.56
C GLN A 598 5.17 -20.29 27.75
N ASP A 599 5.24 -21.22 26.79
CA ASP A 599 4.68 -22.59 26.82
C ASP A 599 3.22 -22.64 27.23
N ILE A 600 2.32 -22.19 26.35
CA ILE A 600 0.88 -22.37 26.53
C ILE A 600 0.45 -23.42 25.50
N ASP A 601 0.49 -24.69 25.90
CA ASP A 601 -0.23 -25.74 25.18
C ASP A 601 -1.74 -25.50 25.34
N ALA A 602 -2.53 -25.90 24.33
CA ALA A 602 -3.99 -25.72 24.28
C ALA A 602 -4.75 -26.35 25.48
N GLU A 603 -4.06 -27.14 26.30
CA GLU A 603 -4.59 -27.83 27.48
C GLU A 603 -4.31 -27.08 28.80
N LYS A 604 -3.54 -25.98 28.79
CA LYS A 604 -3.27 -25.21 30.01
C LYS A 604 -4.46 -24.33 30.42
N THR A 605 -4.73 -24.33 31.71
CA THR A 605 -5.85 -23.65 32.36
C THR A 605 -5.42 -22.29 32.93
N SER A 606 -6.37 -21.40 33.19
CA SER A 606 -6.08 -20.10 33.85
C SER A 606 -5.44 -20.24 35.25
N SER A 607 -5.52 -21.41 35.86
CA SER A 607 -4.93 -21.72 37.18
C SER A 607 -3.47 -22.19 37.14
N ASP A 608 -2.95 -22.55 35.96
CA ASP A 608 -1.59 -23.06 35.83
C ASP A 608 -0.54 -21.95 35.96
N PRO A 609 0.63 -22.23 36.58
CA PRO A 609 1.70 -21.25 36.63
C PRO A 609 2.22 -20.98 35.21
N VAL A 610 2.32 -19.71 34.88
CA VAL A 610 2.89 -19.23 33.62
C VAL A 610 4.28 -18.67 33.83
N TYR A 611 5.09 -18.74 32.79
CA TYR A 611 6.46 -18.23 32.78
C TYR A 611 6.58 -17.08 31.78
N CYS A 612 7.34 -16.06 32.14
CA CYS A 612 7.79 -15.08 31.15
C CYS A 612 9.00 -15.65 30.41
N LYS A 613 9.04 -15.53 29.07
CA LYS A 613 10.21 -15.96 28.26
C LYS A 613 11.53 -15.30 28.73
N MET A 614 11.45 -14.08 29.28
CA MET A 614 12.60 -13.29 29.74
C MET A 614 12.94 -13.52 31.22
N GLU A 615 11.96 -13.33 32.12
CA GLU A 615 12.19 -13.39 33.58
C GLU A 615 12.21 -14.81 34.15
N ARG A 616 11.68 -15.80 33.44
CA ARG A 616 11.63 -17.24 33.78
C ARG A 616 11.10 -17.60 35.18
N CYS A 617 10.51 -16.65 35.91
CA CYS A 617 9.92 -16.86 37.23
C CYS A 617 8.44 -17.29 37.12
N PRO A 618 8.02 -18.37 37.80
CA PRO A 618 6.63 -18.83 37.77
C PRO A 618 5.71 -17.85 38.50
N ARG A 619 4.59 -17.49 37.87
CA ARG A 619 3.54 -16.65 38.48
C ARG A 619 2.16 -17.09 38.00
N ARG A 620 1.11 -16.58 38.66
CA ARG A 620 -0.27 -16.70 38.16
C ARG A 620 -0.53 -15.68 37.05
N LEU A 621 -1.46 -16.01 36.16
CA LEU A 621 -2.01 -15.06 35.19
C LEU A 621 -2.68 -13.90 35.91
N THR A 622 -2.54 -12.69 35.38
CA THR A 622 -3.35 -11.55 35.84
C THR A 622 -4.79 -11.70 35.34
N ASP A 623 -5.72 -10.96 35.93
CA ASP A 623 -7.12 -10.95 35.46
C ASP A 623 -7.20 -10.60 33.97
N GLN A 624 -6.39 -9.64 33.52
CA GLN A 624 -6.33 -9.20 32.12
C GLN A 624 -5.74 -10.25 31.17
N GLU A 625 -4.83 -11.11 31.65
CA GLU A 625 -4.26 -12.21 30.86
C GLU A 625 -5.17 -13.44 30.86
N SER A 626 -5.88 -13.69 31.96
CA SER A 626 -6.71 -14.89 32.15
C SER A 626 -7.89 -15.01 31.17
N VAL A 627 -8.31 -13.90 30.57
CA VAL A 627 -9.41 -13.83 29.59
C VAL A 627 -9.11 -14.58 28.29
N TRP A 628 -7.84 -14.88 28.03
CA TRP A 628 -7.42 -15.61 26.84
C TRP A 628 -7.45 -17.14 27.02
N PHE A 629 -7.58 -17.65 28.25
CA PHE A 629 -7.39 -19.07 28.58
C PHE A 629 -8.65 -19.71 29.18
N ASN A 630 -8.95 -20.96 28.83
CA ASN A 630 -10.14 -21.65 29.36
C ASN A 630 -10.04 -21.92 30.88
N GLU A 631 -11.20 -21.93 31.56
CA GLU A 631 -11.33 -22.42 32.93
C GLU A 631 -11.84 -23.86 32.94
N MET A 632 -11.31 -24.69 33.85
CA MET A 632 -11.91 -25.98 34.15
C MET A 632 -13.36 -25.76 34.59
N SER A 633 -14.31 -26.38 33.87
CA SER A 633 -15.72 -26.57 34.25
C SER A 633 -16.72 -25.54 33.70
N GLN A 634 -16.85 -25.39 32.38
CA GLN A 634 -18.14 -24.99 31.76
C GLN A 634 -18.19 -25.27 30.24
N GLU A 635 -17.92 -26.51 29.82
CA GLU A 635 -18.13 -26.99 28.44
C GLU A 635 -19.61 -27.06 27.98
N LYS A 636 -20.52 -26.27 28.55
CA LYS A 636 -21.97 -26.33 28.21
C LYS A 636 -22.64 -25.02 27.81
N GLN A 637 -21.89 -23.95 27.53
CA GLN A 637 -22.51 -22.67 27.11
C GLN A 637 -21.95 -22.07 25.80
N LEU A 638 -21.39 -22.88 24.90
CA LEU A 638 -21.25 -22.48 23.50
C LEU A 638 -22.59 -22.75 22.78
N GLN A 639 -23.58 -21.89 23.03
CA GLN A 639 -24.74 -21.73 22.15
C GLN A 639 -24.64 -20.39 21.43
N GLU A 640 -25.01 -20.43 20.15
CA GLU A 640 -24.85 -19.41 19.12
C GLU A 640 -25.09 -17.98 19.62
N ILE A 641 -24.10 -17.11 19.41
CA ILE A 641 -24.26 -15.66 19.58
C ILE A 641 -25.25 -15.19 18.49
N PRO A 642 -26.39 -14.57 18.84
CA PRO A 642 -27.34 -14.07 17.85
C PRO A 642 -26.71 -12.98 16.97
N PRO A 643 -27.05 -12.92 15.66
CA PRO A 643 -26.67 -11.79 14.81
C PRO A 643 -27.24 -10.47 15.33
N LEU A 644 -26.60 -9.36 14.98
CA LEU A 644 -27.00 -7.98 15.27
C LEU A 644 -28.52 -7.75 15.12
N GLU A 645 -29.22 -7.47 16.24
CA GLU A 645 -30.56 -6.89 16.22
C GLU A 645 -30.47 -5.36 16.21
N GLU A 646 -31.10 -4.72 15.23
CA GLU A 646 -31.30 -3.25 15.21
C GLU A 646 -32.24 -2.84 16.33
N ILE A 647 -31.74 -2.14 17.35
CA ILE A 647 -32.59 -1.53 18.38
C ILE A 647 -32.96 -0.11 17.96
N ILE A 648 -34.22 0.06 17.56
CA ILE A 648 -34.91 1.36 17.58
C ILE A 648 -35.15 1.70 19.06
N ILE A 649 -34.43 2.69 19.58
CA ILE A 649 -34.72 3.25 20.89
C ILE A 649 -36.00 4.09 20.76
N LYS A 650 -37.09 3.64 21.38
CA LYS A 650 -38.23 4.50 21.71
C LYS A 650 -37.92 5.17 23.04
N ASP A 651 -37.63 6.47 22.99
CA ASP A 651 -37.48 7.31 24.16
C ASP A 651 -38.82 7.46 24.88
N ASP A 652 -38.96 6.82 26.03
CA ASP A 652 -40.00 7.13 27.01
C ASP A 652 -39.34 7.78 28.23
N TYR A 653 -39.13 9.09 28.16
CA TYR A 653 -39.00 9.93 29.36
C TYR A 653 -40.01 11.07 29.29
N LYS A 654 -41.14 10.85 29.97
CA LYS A 654 -42.08 11.90 30.38
C LYS A 654 -41.35 12.94 31.22
N SER A 655 -41.29 14.18 30.74
CA SER A 655 -41.11 15.34 31.59
C SER A 655 -42.38 16.20 31.59
N THR A 656 -42.85 16.45 32.80
CA THR A 656 -44.07 17.19 33.13
C THR A 656 -43.85 18.66 32.83
N SER A 657 -44.58 19.24 31.87
CA SER A 657 -44.58 20.68 31.59
C SER A 657 -45.92 21.30 32.00
N GLN A 658 -45.88 22.17 33.00
CA GLN A 658 -46.97 23.10 33.32
C GLN A 658 -46.98 24.22 32.27
N LYS A 659 -48.14 24.40 31.64
CA LYS A 659 -48.51 25.53 30.77
C LYS A 659 -48.51 26.84 31.54
N ILE A 660 -48.05 27.93 30.93
CA ILE A 660 -48.76 29.22 30.89
C ILE A 660 -48.54 29.86 29.51
N ASP A 661 -49.66 30.13 28.83
CA ASP A 661 -49.79 30.86 27.57
C ASP A 661 -49.52 32.37 27.74
N SER A 662 -48.99 33.03 26.69
CA SER A 662 -49.61 34.28 26.21
C SER A 662 -49.15 34.68 24.80
N THR A 663 -50.18 34.82 23.96
CA THR A 663 -50.32 35.43 22.64
C THR A 663 -49.76 36.85 22.48
N THR A 664 -49.22 37.19 21.30
CA THR A 664 -49.73 38.33 20.47
C THR A 664 -49.18 38.32 19.03
N ASN A 665 -50.05 38.78 18.11
CA ASN A 665 -49.93 38.84 16.64
C ASN A 665 -49.17 40.07 16.13
N TYR A 666 -48.46 39.98 14.99
CA TYR A 666 -48.74 40.66 13.69
C TYR A 666 -47.51 40.73 12.73
N SER A 667 -47.66 40.04 11.58
CA SER A 667 -47.34 40.37 10.17
C SER A 667 -46.10 41.18 9.69
N ALA A 668 -45.44 40.53 8.70
CA ALA A 668 -45.08 40.99 7.34
C ALA A 668 -43.67 41.57 7.03
N THR A 669 -42.86 40.69 6.40
CA THR A 669 -41.90 40.91 5.28
C THR A 669 -40.80 41.96 5.41
N GLN A 670 -39.53 41.53 5.40
CA GLN A 670 -38.62 41.62 4.24
C GLN A 670 -37.26 40.95 4.53
N ILE A 671 -36.57 40.67 3.43
CA ILE A 671 -35.33 39.91 3.21
C ILE A 671 -34.15 40.44 4.05
N SER A 672 -33.48 39.54 4.78
CA SER A 672 -32.04 39.60 5.04
C SER A 672 -31.58 38.31 5.72
N GLU A 673 -30.49 37.75 5.21
CA GLU A 673 -29.72 36.67 5.83
C GLU A 673 -29.41 37.02 7.31
N SER A 674 -29.72 36.11 8.23
CA SER A 674 -29.27 36.13 9.63
C SER A 674 -29.13 34.68 10.07
N ASN A 675 -27.89 34.24 10.29
CA ASN A 675 -27.30 34.05 11.62
C ASN A 675 -27.96 32.90 12.38
N ASP A 676 -27.40 31.71 12.21
CA ASP A 676 -27.41 30.70 13.26
C ASP A 676 -26.19 30.99 14.15
N ASP A 677 -26.45 31.66 15.28
CA ASP A 677 -25.57 31.63 16.45
C ASP A 677 -25.66 30.24 17.08
N ASP A 678 -24.58 29.46 16.98
CA ASP A 678 -24.16 28.55 18.05
C ASP A 678 -22.64 28.26 17.91
N GLN A 679 -21.95 28.53 19.02
CA GLN A 679 -20.51 28.76 19.19
C GLN A 679 -19.62 27.65 18.59
N HIS A 680 -18.95 27.96 17.48
CA HIS A 680 -17.75 27.27 17.01
C HIS A 680 -16.51 28.08 17.47
N LYS A 681 -15.84 27.66 18.54
CA LYS A 681 -14.49 28.14 18.86
C LYS A 681 -13.51 27.57 17.82
N GLY A 682 -13.38 28.27 16.70
CA GLY A 682 -12.68 27.81 15.50
C GLY A 682 -11.16 27.84 15.62
N ILE A 683 -10.53 26.76 15.15
CA ILE A 683 -9.08 26.69 14.92
C ILE A 683 -8.70 27.78 13.91
N LEU A 684 -7.72 28.60 14.27
CA LEU A 684 -7.16 29.67 13.47
C LEU A 684 -6.10 29.13 12.53
N THR A 685 -6.15 29.55 11.28
CA THR A 685 -5.14 29.25 10.27
C THR A 685 -4.51 30.54 9.77
N ILE A 686 -3.47 30.46 8.93
CA ILE A 686 -2.88 31.64 8.29
C ILE A 686 -3.90 32.53 7.55
N LYS A 687 -5.04 31.97 7.11
CA LYS A 687 -6.14 32.73 6.49
C LYS A 687 -6.80 33.73 7.45
N ASN A 688 -6.71 33.49 8.76
CA ASN A 688 -7.29 34.33 9.81
C ASN A 688 -6.36 35.45 10.29
N LEU A 689 -5.12 35.52 9.77
CA LEU A 689 -4.12 36.51 10.18
C LEU A 689 -4.63 37.96 10.11
N VAL A 690 -5.41 38.30 9.07
CA VAL A 690 -5.98 39.64 8.91
C VAL A 690 -7.02 39.95 10.00
N ASP A 691 -7.83 38.96 10.36
CA ASP A 691 -8.87 39.13 11.37
C ASP A 691 -8.25 39.24 12.77
N ILE A 692 -7.22 38.44 13.06
CA ILE A 692 -6.43 38.53 14.30
C ILE A 692 -5.77 39.89 14.46
N ILE A 693 -5.14 40.40 13.40
CA ILE A 693 -4.54 41.74 13.42
C ILE A 693 -5.60 42.80 13.68
N ARG A 694 -6.78 42.70 13.06
CA ARG A 694 -7.89 43.63 13.29
C ARG A 694 -8.39 43.59 14.72
N VAL A 695 -8.47 42.40 15.32
CA VAL A 695 -8.89 42.22 16.72
C VAL A 695 -7.86 42.82 17.68
N LEU A 696 -6.58 42.54 17.48
CA LEU A 696 -5.50 43.12 18.29
C LEU A 696 -5.42 44.66 18.15
N GLU A 697 -5.63 45.19 16.94
CA GLU A 697 -5.70 46.64 16.72
C GLU A 697 -6.92 47.28 17.41
N LYS A 698 -8.09 46.63 17.37
CA LYS A 698 -9.30 47.09 18.06
C LYS A 698 -9.18 47.00 19.59
N GLY A 699 -8.48 45.98 20.09
CA GLY A 699 -8.15 45.83 21.51
C GLY A 699 -7.06 46.80 22.01
N TYR A 700 -6.47 47.61 21.12
CA TYR A 700 -5.35 48.52 21.42
C TYR A 700 -4.05 47.82 21.87
N PHE A 701 -3.78 46.62 21.35
CA PHE A 701 -2.56 45.87 21.68
C PHE A 701 -1.28 46.66 21.36
N GLN A 702 -0.34 46.68 22.30
CA GLN A 702 0.94 47.35 22.12
C GLN A 702 1.90 46.52 21.25
N ASN A 703 2.04 46.88 19.97
CA ASN A 703 2.91 46.19 19.01
C ASN A 703 4.35 45.92 19.49
N LYS A 704 4.88 46.72 20.43
CA LYS A 704 6.23 46.51 21.00
C LYS A 704 6.35 45.24 21.84
N LYS A 705 5.24 44.68 22.32
CA LYS A 705 5.18 43.46 23.13
C LYS A 705 5.05 42.17 22.31
N TRP A 706 5.24 42.26 20.99
CA TRP A 706 5.12 41.12 20.08
C TRP A 706 6.07 39.97 20.40
N PHE A 707 7.25 40.28 20.94
CA PHE A 707 8.28 39.28 21.26
C PHE A 707 7.82 38.40 22.42
N ASP A 708 7.36 39.03 23.52
CA ASP A 708 6.81 38.31 24.67
C ASP A 708 5.53 37.57 24.28
N LEU A 709 4.67 38.18 23.45
CA LEU A 709 3.48 37.51 22.91
C LEU A 709 3.86 36.23 22.15
N GLY A 710 4.88 36.29 21.28
CA GLY A 710 5.35 35.11 20.55
C GLY A 710 5.82 33.99 21.47
N LEU A 711 6.51 34.32 22.56
CA LEU A 711 6.95 33.33 23.55
C LEU A 711 5.76 32.65 24.25
N TYR A 712 4.75 33.42 24.66
CA TYR A 712 3.54 32.86 25.30
C TYR A 712 2.63 32.11 24.32
N LEU A 713 2.73 32.40 23.01
CA LEU A 713 2.12 31.62 21.94
C LEU A 713 2.89 30.31 21.63
N GLY A 714 4.01 30.05 22.31
CA GLY A 714 4.78 28.81 22.17
C GLY A 714 5.84 28.83 21.06
N LEU A 715 6.13 29.99 20.47
CA LEU A 715 7.19 30.11 19.47
C LEU A 715 8.57 30.07 20.11
N ILE A 716 9.52 29.42 19.42
CA ILE A 716 10.89 29.30 19.93
C ILE A 716 11.65 30.63 19.80
N HIS A 717 12.48 30.93 20.80
CA HIS A 717 13.23 32.19 20.91
C HIS A 717 14.12 32.48 19.69
N THR A 718 14.70 31.45 19.05
CA THR A 718 15.56 31.62 17.87
C THR A 718 14.82 32.22 16.68
N ASP A 719 13.55 31.86 16.49
CA ASP A 719 12.75 32.31 15.36
C ASP A 719 12.27 33.74 15.59
N LEU A 720 11.87 34.06 16.82
CA LEU A 720 11.55 35.43 17.23
C LEU A 720 12.77 36.35 17.10
N LYS A 721 13.97 35.91 17.48
CA LYS A 721 15.19 36.69 17.28
C LYS A 721 15.49 36.92 15.80
N THR A 722 15.25 35.91 14.96
CA THR A 722 15.36 36.04 13.50
C THR A 722 14.38 37.07 12.94
N ILE A 723 13.13 37.11 13.43
CA ILE A 723 12.13 38.14 13.06
C ILE A 723 12.58 39.53 13.50
N GLU A 724 13.17 39.67 14.69
CA GLU A 724 13.68 40.94 15.21
C GLU A 724 14.86 41.48 14.36
N ASP A 725 15.81 40.61 14.03
CA ASP A 725 16.99 40.93 13.22
C ASP A 725 16.62 41.30 11.77
N ASN A 726 15.58 40.66 11.21
CA ASN A 726 15.10 40.92 9.84
C ASN A 726 14.33 42.25 9.73
N TYR A 727 13.68 42.70 10.81
CA TYR A 727 12.81 43.89 10.81
C TYR A 727 13.14 44.87 11.96
N PRO A 728 14.37 45.38 12.03
CA PRO A 728 14.81 46.21 13.14
C PRO A 728 14.00 47.51 13.19
N ARG A 729 13.46 47.83 14.38
CA ARG A 729 12.65 49.04 14.67
C ARG A 729 11.25 49.07 14.02
N ASP A 730 10.78 47.99 13.39
CA ASP A 730 9.41 47.88 12.87
C ASP A 730 8.56 46.87 13.68
N ALA A 731 8.16 47.29 14.88
CA ALA A 731 7.38 46.46 15.79
C ALA A 731 6.03 46.00 15.20
N LYS A 732 5.45 46.76 14.26
CA LYS A 732 4.18 46.38 13.61
C LYS A 732 4.41 45.22 12.64
N ARG A 733 5.52 45.24 11.89
CA ARG A 733 5.89 44.15 10.99
C ARG A 733 6.34 42.92 11.76
N CYS A 734 7.11 43.08 12.83
CA CYS A 734 7.49 41.95 13.68
C CYS A 734 6.27 41.23 14.29
N LEU A 735 5.26 41.98 14.77
CA LEU A 735 4.01 41.38 15.26
C LEU A 735 3.30 40.56 14.18
N ARG A 736 3.24 41.06 12.94
CA ARG A 736 2.60 40.34 11.83
C ARG A 736 3.31 39.03 11.51
N GLU A 737 4.64 39.05 11.42
CA GLU A 737 5.44 37.85 11.10
C GLU A 737 5.41 36.84 12.26
N CYS A 738 5.40 37.32 13.51
CA CYS A 738 5.22 36.49 14.70
C CYS A 738 3.87 35.75 14.67
N LEU A 739 2.77 36.47 14.42
CA LEU A 739 1.45 35.85 14.31
C LEU A 739 1.33 34.93 13.09
N ALA A 740 1.98 35.26 11.97
CA ALA A 740 2.01 34.41 10.80
C ALA A 740 2.76 33.10 11.07
N LEU A 741 3.89 33.17 11.77
CA LEU A 741 4.66 32.01 12.19
C LEU A 741 3.84 31.14 13.15
N TRP A 742 3.22 31.74 14.18
CA TRP A 742 2.34 31.02 15.10
C TRP A 742 1.20 30.29 14.39
N LEU A 743 0.53 30.93 13.43
CA LEU A 743 -0.58 30.33 12.67
C LEU A 743 -0.13 29.27 11.63
N THR A 744 1.18 29.16 11.38
CA THR A 744 1.76 28.17 10.47
C THR A 744 2.32 26.98 11.24
N ASP A 745 2.91 27.23 12.41
CA ASP A 745 3.58 26.21 13.23
C ASP A 745 2.65 25.54 14.26
N ASP A 746 1.65 26.26 14.79
CA ASP A 746 0.70 25.73 15.78
C ASP A 746 -0.59 25.22 15.11
N ILE A 747 -0.71 23.90 15.00
CA ILE A 747 -1.91 23.20 14.46
C ILE A 747 -3.15 23.31 15.36
N GLU A 748 -3.00 23.85 16.57
CA GLU A 748 -4.05 24.08 17.56
C GLU A 748 -4.18 25.58 17.90
N ALA A 749 -3.81 26.49 16.99
CA ALA A 749 -3.98 27.93 17.21
C ALA A 749 -5.47 28.29 17.38
N THR A 750 -5.84 28.97 18.45
CA THR A 750 -7.23 29.36 18.75
C THR A 750 -7.30 30.78 19.32
N TRP A 751 -8.49 31.40 19.29
CA TRP A 751 -8.72 32.70 19.93
C TRP A 751 -8.45 32.64 21.44
N ASP A 752 -8.76 31.52 22.10
CA ASP A 752 -8.48 31.31 23.52
C ASP A 752 -6.96 31.33 23.81
N LYS A 753 -6.14 30.65 23.00
CA LYS A 753 -4.68 30.71 23.15
C LYS A 753 -4.15 32.13 22.96
N LEU A 754 -4.69 32.88 22.00
CA LEU A 754 -4.32 34.27 21.78
C LEU A 754 -4.74 35.17 22.95
N ALA A 755 -5.94 34.96 23.52
CA ALA A 755 -6.43 35.69 24.68
C ALA A 755 -5.56 35.42 25.91
N ILE A 756 -5.23 34.15 26.19
CA ILE A 756 -4.35 33.76 27.28
C ILE A 756 -2.97 34.41 27.10
N ALA A 757 -2.36 34.27 25.92
CA ALA A 757 -1.05 34.86 25.64
C ALA A 757 -1.07 36.39 25.76
N ALA A 758 -2.12 37.08 25.30
CA ALA A 758 -2.28 38.52 25.49
C ALA A 758 -2.41 38.91 26.97
N GLY A 759 -3.11 38.09 27.77
CA GLY A 759 -3.25 38.26 29.22
C GLY A 759 -1.91 38.15 29.96
N GLU A 760 -1.10 37.14 29.63
CA GLU A 760 0.23 36.90 30.22
C GLU A 760 1.23 38.02 29.87
N VAL A 761 1.05 38.69 28.73
CA VAL A 761 1.82 39.87 28.29
C VAL A 761 1.37 41.17 29.01
N GLY A 762 0.36 41.06 29.89
CA GLY A 762 -0.20 42.17 30.67
C GLY A 762 -1.13 43.07 29.87
N GLU A 763 -1.70 42.58 28.76
CA GLU A 763 -2.71 43.26 27.94
C GLU A 763 -4.11 42.72 28.28
N THR A 764 -4.52 42.86 29.54
CA THR A 764 -5.78 42.26 30.05
C THR A 764 -7.01 42.76 29.31
N SER A 765 -7.05 44.04 28.91
CA SER A 765 -8.15 44.59 28.11
C SER A 765 -8.23 44.00 26.70
N VAL A 766 -7.09 43.59 26.12
CA VAL A 766 -7.04 42.90 24.83
C VAL A 766 -7.50 41.45 25.00
N ALA A 767 -7.07 40.78 26.07
CA ALA A 767 -7.47 39.41 26.39
C ALA A 767 -8.98 39.29 26.63
N ASP A 768 -9.55 40.22 27.42
CA ASP A 768 -11.00 40.30 27.65
C ASP A 768 -11.74 40.53 26.34
N TYR A 769 -11.25 41.45 25.50
CA TYR A 769 -11.83 41.73 24.18
C TYR A 769 -11.80 40.51 23.24
N ILE A 770 -10.70 39.74 23.23
CA ILE A 770 -10.60 38.52 22.42
C ILE A 770 -11.53 37.42 22.96
N SER A 771 -11.69 37.33 24.28
CA SER A 771 -12.53 36.31 24.92
C SER A 771 -14.04 36.54 24.73
N GLU A 772 -14.43 37.75 24.30
CA GLU A 772 -15.80 38.11 23.93
C GLU A 772 -16.15 37.81 22.45
N ILE A 773 -15.16 37.37 21.65
CA ILE A 773 -15.30 36.97 20.23
C ILE A 773 -15.51 35.46 20.14
#